data_AF-A0A7V4P1L6-F1
#
_entry.id   AF-A0A7V4P1L6-F1
#
_cell.length_a   1.000
_cell.length_b   1.000
_cell.length_c   1.000
_cell.angle_alpha   90.00
_cell.angle_beta   90.00
_cell.angle_gamma   90.00
#
_symmetry.space_group_name_H-M   'P 1'
#
loop_
_entity.id
_entity.type
_entity.pdbx_description
1 polymer ?
#
loop_
_entity_poly.entity_id
_entity_poly.type
_entity_poly.pdbx_seq_one_letter_code
_entity_poly.pdbx_strand_id
1 'polypeptide(L)'
;MADAKPRRGGVVPALVIAALVIGAIAASPFYLPAARSDQDKLNDRLLAGIQRVAARLGSVNANLAVLADLRQQLADQDVKLTADALADVARESADAAKELEQLLSATARALGEVQRKYPGIGVGQPASGGLGGAAGLSAAARSTFQSLQTLLTENEASLKAADREVKELLTLSVGQARGQDDPVINQLASILAYQHGLLAANRADLLRRLASDDFGVAAALLSTAVQGRRALTAIESRTPTALVRALEQQQSASSSIRAKMAAALDQLERSISTLEREANQLRRDADEARRQMHQLDLNYGRGAAAVISMSDYRRQYAESATRARQADARADAIEYGTLVGGRVELPPDGDLLTAAYVDGRPAPGLVTLRAQRDSLKADLAALDSSLDAVRAQLESALAAGDDLRRQRDAVQNLVEQSVATSDQFVSRAEQRVKAARSEEDKALAAFEDAGRKATAAVSAVQRRAQRAREGNSRNPPDKPNVPLKDTADDKDREAASRFLAAQVSAAAADVLLQRMRSLESIASVARTRAALEGREPEPLPNEAVADTRQRGMALAEKAAKELADADKLIGGNYSYSIGATRVQGSAYRWQFQATAAGVQILMAQFAESAEQRAELMERANQLLTEAAKGREGSPLLSSAVDAVLYLQRSAVEE
;
A
#
# COMPACT_ATOMS: atom_id res chain seq x y z
N MET A 1 -13.79 25.11 18.02
CA MET A 1 -13.02 26.36 17.97
C MET A 1 -12.34 26.56 19.32
N ALA A 2 -11.05 26.25 19.38
CA ALA A 2 -10.12 26.67 20.43
C ALA A 2 -8.77 26.79 19.71
N ASP A 3 -8.12 27.95 19.79
CA ASP A 3 -6.97 28.25 18.92
C ASP A 3 -5.76 27.37 19.25
N ALA A 4 -5.51 26.39 18.39
CA ALA A 4 -4.29 25.60 18.39
C ALA A 4 -3.12 26.47 17.88
N LYS A 5 -2.43 27.15 18.80
CA LYS A 5 -1.17 27.83 18.47
C LYS A 5 -0.12 26.80 18.01
N PRO A 6 0.63 27.07 16.92
CA PRO A 6 1.60 26.12 16.39
C PRO A 6 2.76 25.87 17.36
N ARG A 7 3.08 24.59 17.57
CA ARG A 7 4.13 24.12 18.50
C ARG A 7 5.52 24.34 17.91
N ARG A 8 6.35 25.17 18.57
CA ARG A 8 7.72 25.52 18.09
C ARG A 8 8.80 24.65 18.76
N GLY A 9 8.83 23.36 18.45
CA GLY A 9 9.79 22.42 19.03
C GLY A 9 11.23 22.52 18.48
N GLY A 10 11.40 22.85 17.20
CA GLY A 10 12.69 22.72 16.49
C GLY A 10 13.72 23.84 16.68
N VAL A 11 13.39 24.93 17.39
CA VAL A 11 14.18 26.18 17.34
C VAL A 11 15.40 26.17 18.30
N VAL A 12 15.41 25.29 19.30
CA VAL A 12 16.38 25.32 20.41
C VAL A 12 17.84 25.08 19.97
N PRO A 13 18.18 24.07 19.13
CA PRO A 13 19.57 23.82 18.74
C PRO A 13 20.18 25.00 17.98
N ALA A 14 19.42 25.61 17.06
CA ALA A 14 19.89 26.73 16.24
C ALA A 14 20.18 27.99 17.07
N LEU A 15 19.31 28.32 18.04
CA LEU A 15 19.52 29.45 18.96
C LEU A 15 20.76 29.24 19.84
N VAL A 16 21.02 28.01 20.29
CA VAL A 16 22.17 27.72 21.16
C VAL A 16 23.49 27.75 20.40
N ILE A 17 23.54 27.26 19.15
CA ILE A 17 24.76 27.36 18.33
C ILE A 17 25.00 28.82 17.90
N ALA A 18 23.94 29.58 17.59
CA ALA A 18 24.06 31.02 17.39
C ALA A 18 24.63 31.71 18.65
N ALA A 19 24.16 31.36 19.85
CA ALA A 19 24.70 31.89 21.10
C ALA A 19 26.16 31.47 21.38
N LEU A 20 26.56 30.24 21.03
CA LEU A 20 27.96 29.78 21.16
C LEU A 20 28.88 30.46 20.15
N VAL A 21 28.46 30.63 18.90
CA VAL A 21 29.22 31.32 17.85
C VAL A 21 29.31 32.82 18.15
N ILE A 22 28.21 33.45 18.58
CA ILE A 22 28.20 34.85 19.05
C ILE A 22 29.02 35.00 20.33
N GLY A 23 29.00 34.04 21.26
CA GLY A 23 29.82 34.05 22.47
C GLY A 23 31.32 33.92 22.19
N ALA A 24 31.70 33.03 21.28
CA ALA A 24 33.08 32.88 20.81
C ALA A 24 33.59 34.15 20.09
N ILE A 25 32.74 34.79 19.28
CA ILE A 25 33.06 36.09 18.64
C ILE A 25 33.13 37.21 19.68
N ALA A 26 32.13 37.32 20.57
CA ALA A 26 32.03 38.39 21.57
C ALA A 26 33.09 38.27 22.68
N ALA A 27 33.78 37.13 22.83
CA ALA A 27 34.92 36.98 23.71
C ALA A 27 36.28 37.26 23.04
N SER A 28 36.32 37.51 21.72
CA SER A 28 37.57 37.61 20.95
C SER A 28 38.21 39.01 20.84
N PRO A 29 37.48 40.15 20.71
CA PRO A 29 38.12 41.45 20.48
C PRO A 29 38.41 42.28 21.75
N PHE A 30 37.91 41.89 22.93
CA PHE A 30 37.86 42.77 24.12
C PHE A 30 39.08 42.71 25.06
N TYR A 31 40.21 42.13 24.63
CA TYR A 31 41.44 42.03 25.43
C TYR A 31 42.67 42.66 24.74
N LEU A 32 42.46 43.78 24.04
CA LEU A 32 43.51 44.68 23.57
C LEU A 32 43.39 46.00 24.36
N PRO A 33 44.46 46.56 24.98
CA PRO A 33 45.85 46.47 24.52
C PRO A 33 46.92 46.15 25.61
N ALA A 34 48.18 46.09 25.16
CA ALA A 34 49.43 46.25 25.93
C ALA A 34 50.13 45.04 26.59
N ALA A 35 50.44 44.00 25.79
CA ALA A 35 51.76 43.35 25.85
C ALA A 35 52.10 42.70 24.48
N ARG A 36 53.38 42.67 24.09
CA ARG A 36 53.82 42.07 22.80
C ARG A 36 54.02 40.56 22.92
N SER A 37 52.96 39.77 23.12
CA SER A 37 53.07 38.30 23.02
C SER A 37 52.91 37.81 21.58
N ASP A 38 53.48 36.66 21.27
CA ASP A 38 53.26 36.02 19.96
C ASP A 38 51.84 35.46 19.81
N GLN A 39 51.15 35.18 20.92
CA GLN A 39 49.75 34.76 20.92
C GLN A 39 48.84 35.90 20.47
N ASP A 40 49.10 37.14 20.87
CA ASP A 40 48.24 38.28 20.51
C ASP A 40 48.36 38.61 19.02
N LYS A 41 49.59 38.59 18.48
CA LYS A 41 49.84 38.70 17.03
C LYS A 41 49.20 37.56 16.23
N LEU A 42 49.10 36.36 16.82
CA LEU A 42 48.37 35.26 16.22
C LEU A 42 46.87 35.57 16.24
N ASN A 43 46.30 35.94 17.39
CA ASN A 43 44.89 36.31 17.55
C ASN A 43 44.45 37.40 16.54
N ASP A 44 45.25 38.45 16.35
CA ASP A 44 45.00 39.53 15.37
C ASP A 44 44.90 38.99 13.93
N ARG A 45 45.77 38.04 13.56
CA ARG A 45 45.74 37.37 12.25
C ARG A 45 44.58 36.39 12.12
N LEU A 46 44.18 35.75 13.21
CA LEU A 46 43.07 34.81 13.25
C LEU A 46 41.71 35.51 13.13
N LEU A 47 41.56 36.69 13.75
CA LEU A 47 40.27 37.37 13.94
C LEU A 47 39.45 37.50 12.64
N ALA A 48 40.08 37.95 11.55
CA ALA A 48 39.41 38.12 10.25
C ALA A 48 38.96 36.78 9.62
N GLY A 49 39.71 35.69 9.83
CA GLY A 49 39.31 34.36 9.38
C GLY A 49 38.24 33.73 10.27
N ILE A 50 38.35 33.90 11.59
CA ILE A 50 37.33 33.51 12.57
C ILE A 50 35.98 34.15 12.22
N GLN A 51 35.96 35.45 11.90
CA GLN A 51 34.75 36.16 11.49
C GLN A 51 34.14 35.61 10.19
N ARG A 52 34.96 35.27 9.18
CA ARG A 52 34.46 34.65 7.92
C ARG A 52 33.86 33.27 8.16
N VAL A 53 34.57 32.40 8.89
CA VAL A 53 34.08 31.06 9.27
C VAL A 53 32.78 31.18 10.07
N ALA A 54 32.72 32.08 11.06
CA ALA A 54 31.54 32.30 11.87
C ALA A 54 30.35 32.84 11.08
N ALA A 55 30.56 33.75 10.12
CA ALA A 55 29.50 34.23 9.24
C ALA A 55 28.92 33.11 8.35
N ARG A 56 29.79 32.24 7.80
CA ARG A 56 29.38 31.05 7.05
C ARG A 56 28.58 30.07 7.92
N LEU A 57 29.07 29.79 9.14
CA LEU A 57 28.36 28.93 10.10
C LEU A 57 27.02 29.54 10.55
N GLY A 58 26.94 30.86 10.66
CA GLY A 58 25.68 31.58 10.93
C GLY A 58 24.65 31.38 9.82
N SER A 59 25.06 31.50 8.56
CA SER A 59 24.22 31.20 7.39
C SER A 59 23.76 29.74 7.38
N VAL A 60 24.68 28.79 7.57
CA VAL A 60 24.35 27.36 7.63
C VAL A 60 23.40 27.03 8.79
N ASN A 61 23.56 27.65 9.97
CA ASN A 61 22.63 27.49 11.09
C ASN A 61 21.23 28.04 10.78
N ALA A 62 21.14 29.21 10.13
CA ALA A 62 19.86 29.76 9.71
C ALA A 62 19.16 28.82 8.71
N ASN A 63 19.89 28.33 7.71
CA ASN A 63 19.40 27.34 6.76
C ASN A 63 19.00 26.02 7.42
N LEU A 64 19.74 25.55 8.43
CA LEU A 64 19.39 24.34 9.19
C LEU A 64 18.16 24.53 10.09
N ALA A 65 17.94 25.73 10.63
CA ALA A 65 16.70 26.07 11.32
C ALA A 65 15.51 26.06 10.35
N VAL A 66 15.67 26.59 9.14
CA VAL A 66 14.67 26.49 8.06
C VAL A 66 14.44 25.02 7.66
N LEU A 67 15.48 24.22 7.48
CA LEU A 67 15.36 22.78 7.20
C LEU A 67 14.60 22.03 8.31
N ALA A 68 14.80 22.40 9.58
CA ALA A 68 14.09 21.81 10.73
C ALA A 68 12.61 22.24 10.77
N ASP A 69 12.31 23.52 10.53
CA ASP A 69 10.93 24.02 10.46
C ASP A 69 10.15 23.40 9.29
N LEU A 70 10.76 23.33 8.10
CA LEU A 70 10.18 22.64 6.94
C LEU A 70 9.96 21.14 7.19
N ARG A 71 10.86 20.46 7.92
CA ARG A 71 10.68 19.05 8.35
C ARG A 71 9.55 18.89 9.39
N GLN A 72 9.36 19.88 10.26
CA GLN A 72 8.25 19.89 11.22
C GLN A 72 6.92 20.14 10.50
N GLN A 73 6.86 21.08 9.54
CA GLN A 73 5.69 21.28 8.68
C GLN A 73 5.33 20.02 7.88
N LEU A 74 6.34 19.28 7.38
CA LEU A 74 6.19 17.96 6.75
C LEU A 74 5.75 16.84 7.70
N ALA A 75 5.82 17.03 9.02
CA ALA A 75 5.39 16.05 10.02
C ALA A 75 4.02 16.40 10.63
N ASP A 76 3.71 17.68 10.78
CA ASP A 76 2.43 18.18 11.30
C ASP A 76 1.32 18.21 10.23
N GLN A 77 1.69 18.18 8.95
CA GLN A 77 0.74 17.96 7.85
C GLN A 77 0.45 16.47 7.67
N ASP A 78 -0.71 16.03 8.15
CA ASP A 78 -1.32 14.71 7.86
C ASP A 78 -1.85 14.65 6.39
N VAL A 79 -1.02 15.12 5.45
CA VAL A 79 -1.40 15.52 4.08
C VAL A 79 -0.38 15.03 3.03
N LYS A 80 -0.66 13.89 2.40
CA LYS A 80 -0.87 13.74 0.94
C LYS A 80 -0.10 14.72 -0.04
N LEU A 81 0.97 14.30 -0.75
CA LEU A 81 2.02 15.16 -1.38
C LEU A 81 2.12 15.19 -2.96
N THR A 82 2.07 16.34 -3.68
CA THR A 82 2.62 16.62 -5.07
C THR A 82 3.75 17.67 -4.96
N ALA A 83 4.31 18.25 -6.04
CA ALA A 83 5.04 17.60 -7.13
C ALA A 83 5.74 18.59 -8.11
N ASP A 84 6.54 19.55 -7.64
CA ASP A 84 7.95 19.48 -8.10
C ASP A 84 9.02 19.71 -7.04
N ALA A 85 10.05 18.88 -7.11
CA ALA A 85 11.26 18.83 -6.29
C ALA A 85 12.34 17.94 -6.85
N LEU A 86 12.08 16.64 -6.82
CA LEU A 86 12.96 15.59 -7.29
C LEU A 86 12.95 15.59 -8.82
N ALA A 87 13.66 16.53 -9.45
CA ALA A 87 13.61 16.74 -10.91
C ALA A 87 13.92 15.47 -11.72
N ASP A 88 14.72 14.55 -11.15
CA ASP A 88 14.99 13.22 -11.73
C ASP A 88 14.27 12.09 -10.98
N VAL A 89 14.30 12.05 -9.64
CA VAL A 89 13.67 10.96 -8.84
C VAL A 89 12.13 11.00 -8.84
N ALA A 90 11.49 12.10 -9.25
CA ALA A 90 10.03 12.17 -9.34
C ALA A 90 9.44 12.16 -10.74
N ARG A 91 10.24 12.09 -11.82
CA ARG A 91 9.68 11.54 -13.07
C ARG A 91 9.22 10.10 -12.78
N GLU A 92 10.13 9.29 -12.22
CA GLU A 92 9.84 7.92 -11.78
C GLU A 92 8.75 7.79 -10.70
N SER A 93 8.53 8.83 -9.86
CA SER A 93 7.49 8.78 -8.83
C SER A 93 6.13 9.31 -9.31
N ALA A 94 6.10 10.29 -10.23
CA ALA A 94 4.86 10.83 -10.77
C ALA A 94 4.24 9.88 -11.80
N ASP A 95 5.06 9.25 -12.64
CA ASP A 95 4.60 8.18 -13.53
C ASP A 95 4.13 6.98 -12.70
N ALA A 96 4.89 6.54 -11.69
CA ALA A 96 4.47 5.43 -10.83
C ALA A 96 3.26 5.76 -9.92
N ALA A 97 3.05 7.00 -9.50
CA ALA A 97 1.85 7.40 -8.74
C ALA A 97 0.60 7.49 -9.64
N LYS A 98 0.76 7.94 -10.89
CA LYS A 98 -0.29 7.94 -11.90
C LYS A 98 -0.62 6.51 -12.37
N GLU A 99 0.40 5.66 -12.52
CA GLU A 99 0.26 4.23 -12.78
C GLU A 99 -0.41 3.52 -11.59
N LEU A 100 -0.04 3.85 -10.34
CA LEU A 100 -0.72 3.40 -9.13
C LEU A 100 -2.20 3.84 -9.10
N GLU A 101 -2.52 5.11 -9.37
CA GLU A 101 -3.91 5.59 -9.41
C GLU A 101 -4.69 4.93 -10.56
N GLN A 102 -4.06 4.69 -11.70
CA GLN A 102 -4.65 3.93 -12.82
C GLN A 102 -4.89 2.47 -12.44
N LEU A 103 -3.93 1.77 -11.84
CA LEU A 103 -4.03 0.38 -11.38
C LEU A 103 -5.09 0.22 -10.29
N LEU A 104 -5.09 1.10 -9.28
CA LEU A 104 -6.06 1.08 -8.19
C LEU A 104 -7.46 1.42 -8.68
N SER A 105 -7.62 2.42 -9.57
CA SER A 105 -8.93 2.78 -10.11
C SER A 105 -9.44 1.78 -11.16
N ALA A 106 -8.55 1.12 -11.89
CA ALA A 106 -8.88 -0.01 -12.76
C ALA A 106 -9.29 -1.24 -11.93
N THR A 107 -8.58 -1.53 -10.84
CA THR A 107 -8.91 -2.63 -9.93
C THR A 107 -10.21 -2.38 -9.19
N ALA A 108 -10.44 -1.17 -8.67
CA ALA A 108 -11.71 -0.79 -8.05
C ALA A 108 -12.89 -0.87 -9.05
N ARG A 109 -12.67 -0.51 -10.32
CA ARG A 109 -13.66 -0.69 -11.39
C ARG A 109 -13.92 -2.17 -11.70
N ALA A 110 -12.88 -2.97 -11.94
CA ALA A 110 -13.00 -4.39 -12.25
C ALA A 110 -13.68 -5.17 -11.11
N LEU A 111 -13.23 -4.98 -9.87
CA LEU A 111 -13.84 -5.58 -8.67
C LEU A 111 -15.28 -5.08 -8.47
N GLY A 112 -15.55 -3.80 -8.72
CA GLY A 112 -16.90 -3.22 -8.65
C GLY A 112 -17.85 -3.77 -9.71
N GLU A 113 -17.37 -4.02 -10.93
CA GLU A 113 -18.15 -4.66 -12.00
C GLU A 113 -18.44 -6.13 -11.68
N VAL A 114 -17.44 -6.88 -11.21
CA VAL A 114 -17.60 -8.26 -10.72
C VAL A 114 -18.64 -8.31 -9.60
N GLN A 115 -18.57 -7.40 -8.62
CA GLN A 115 -19.51 -7.37 -7.49
C GLN A 115 -20.93 -6.91 -7.90
N ARG A 116 -21.07 -6.02 -8.88
CA ARG A 116 -22.38 -5.60 -9.44
C ARG A 116 -23.04 -6.73 -10.25
N LYS A 117 -22.29 -7.40 -11.14
CA LYS A 117 -22.81 -8.49 -11.97
C LYS A 117 -23.09 -9.76 -11.15
N TYR A 118 -22.29 -10.00 -10.11
CA TYR A 118 -22.34 -11.22 -9.30
C TYR A 118 -22.47 -10.91 -7.80
N PRO A 119 -23.62 -10.38 -7.35
CA PRO A 119 -23.88 -10.20 -5.93
C PRO A 119 -23.65 -11.50 -5.16
N GLY A 120 -23.08 -11.37 -3.95
CA GLY A 120 -22.63 -12.50 -3.14
C GLY A 120 -21.20 -12.97 -3.41
N ILE A 121 -20.46 -12.41 -4.38
CA ILE A 121 -18.99 -12.45 -4.29
C ILE A 121 -18.61 -11.44 -3.19
N GLY A 122 -18.10 -11.96 -2.08
CA GLY A 122 -17.62 -11.19 -0.93
C GLY A 122 -16.30 -10.47 -1.20
N VAL A 123 -16.23 -9.69 -2.29
CA VAL A 123 -15.14 -8.75 -2.50
C VAL A 123 -15.31 -7.65 -1.46
N GLY A 124 -14.46 -7.65 -0.43
CA GLY A 124 -14.35 -6.47 0.43
C GLY A 124 -13.92 -5.30 -0.43
N GLN A 125 -14.55 -4.12 -0.25
CA GLN A 125 -14.10 -2.93 -0.96
C GLN A 125 -12.59 -2.74 -0.76
N PRO A 126 -11.82 -2.38 -1.80
CA PRO A 126 -10.46 -1.91 -1.60
C PRO A 126 -10.47 -0.77 -0.58
N ALA A 127 -9.52 -0.80 0.36
CA ALA A 127 -9.54 0.06 1.54
C ALA A 127 -9.33 1.53 1.17
N SER A 128 -10.41 2.19 0.77
CA SER A 128 -10.47 3.59 0.35
C SER A 128 -9.98 4.55 1.43
N GLY A 129 -10.13 4.17 2.70
CA GLY A 129 -9.60 4.91 3.85
C GLY A 129 -8.07 5.01 3.92
N GLY A 130 -7.32 4.05 3.37
CA GLY A 130 -5.85 4.08 3.36
C GLY A 130 -5.26 4.71 2.10
N LEU A 131 -5.83 4.38 0.93
CA LEU A 131 -5.29 4.77 -0.38
C LEU A 131 -5.32 6.27 -0.65
N GLY A 132 -6.20 7.00 0.03
CA GLY A 132 -6.21 8.45 -0.03
C GLY A 132 -4.86 9.08 0.35
N GLY A 133 -4.04 8.42 1.18
CA GLY A 133 -2.70 8.89 1.58
C GLY A 133 -1.61 8.71 0.50
N ALA A 134 -1.75 7.70 -0.37
CA ALA A 134 -0.63 7.15 -1.13
C ALA A 134 -0.58 7.59 -2.61
N ALA A 135 -1.73 7.80 -3.24
CA ALA A 135 -1.81 8.14 -4.67
C ALA A 135 -1.84 9.65 -4.94
N GLY A 136 -1.94 10.48 -3.91
CA GLY A 136 -2.30 11.90 -4.00
C GLY A 136 -1.54 12.75 -2.99
N LEU A 137 -0.96 13.89 -3.33
CA LEU A 137 -1.20 14.60 -4.57
C LEU A 137 -1.33 16.13 -4.38
N SER A 138 -0.89 16.80 -3.28
CA SER A 138 -0.94 18.29 -3.12
C SER A 138 0.42 19.07 -3.15
N ALA A 139 0.54 20.09 -4.02
CA ALA A 139 1.80 20.50 -4.68
C ALA A 139 2.88 21.22 -3.84
N ALA A 140 2.47 21.73 -2.68
CA ALA A 140 3.34 22.42 -1.74
C ALA A 140 4.44 21.52 -1.18
N ALA A 141 4.15 20.23 -1.02
CA ALA A 141 5.08 19.29 -0.38
C ALA A 141 6.38 19.11 -1.16
N ARG A 142 6.32 18.84 -2.47
CA ARG A 142 7.55 18.83 -3.25
C ARG A 142 8.13 20.25 -3.34
N SER A 143 7.39 21.35 -3.50
CA SER A 143 8.01 22.70 -3.41
C SER A 143 8.90 22.85 -2.16
N THR A 144 8.45 22.32 -1.01
CA THR A 144 9.26 22.15 0.20
C THR A 144 10.48 21.24 -0.02
N PHE A 145 10.35 20.00 -0.53
CA PHE A 145 11.50 19.13 -0.86
C PHE A 145 12.52 19.77 -1.83
N GLN A 146 12.10 20.60 -2.79
CA GLN A 146 12.99 21.29 -3.73
C GLN A 146 13.84 22.30 -2.97
N SER A 147 13.20 23.09 -2.10
CA SER A 147 13.88 23.98 -1.16
C SER A 147 14.79 23.22 -0.20
N LEU A 148 14.38 22.06 0.34
CA LEU A 148 15.24 21.21 1.19
C LEU A 148 16.50 20.80 0.42
N GLN A 149 16.38 20.30 -0.81
CA GLN A 149 17.53 19.82 -1.59
C GLN A 149 18.50 20.94 -1.99
N THR A 150 17.98 22.12 -2.36
CA THR A 150 18.78 23.31 -2.62
C THR A 150 19.54 23.76 -1.37
N LEU A 151 18.84 23.94 -0.23
CA LEU A 151 19.45 24.31 1.05
C LEU A 151 20.51 23.28 1.51
N LEU A 152 20.26 21.98 1.33
CA LEU A 152 21.22 20.92 1.62
C LEU A 152 22.49 21.02 0.75
N THR A 153 22.39 21.55 -0.46
CA THR A 153 23.51 21.71 -1.41
C THR A 153 24.29 22.99 -1.14
N GLU A 154 23.59 24.11 -0.91
CA GLU A 154 24.17 25.39 -0.51
C GLU A 154 24.91 25.31 0.83
N ASN A 155 24.36 24.56 1.79
CA ASN A 155 25.02 24.28 3.05
C ASN A 155 26.29 23.45 2.86
N GLU A 156 26.28 22.43 1.99
CA GLU A 156 27.48 21.63 1.73
C GLU A 156 28.60 22.47 1.09
N ALA A 157 28.26 23.35 0.15
CA ALA A 157 29.22 24.28 -0.46
C ALA A 157 29.79 25.28 0.57
N SER A 158 28.92 25.82 1.42
CA SER A 158 29.28 26.77 2.48
C SER A 158 30.20 26.14 3.54
N LEU A 159 29.90 24.90 3.94
CA LEU A 159 30.73 24.14 4.88
C LEU A 159 32.08 23.75 4.26
N LYS A 160 32.13 23.32 2.99
CA LYS A 160 33.39 23.05 2.27
C LYS A 160 34.28 24.31 2.15
N ALA A 161 33.69 25.49 2.01
CA ALA A 161 34.44 26.75 2.04
C ALA A 161 34.98 27.05 3.44
N ALA A 162 34.17 26.88 4.48
CA ALA A 162 34.58 27.06 5.88
C ALA A 162 35.67 26.05 6.32
N ASP A 163 35.65 24.81 5.81
CA ASP A 163 36.69 23.80 6.08
C ASP A 163 38.06 24.17 5.53
N ARG A 164 38.13 24.81 4.35
CA ARG A 164 39.37 25.38 3.82
C ARG A 164 39.88 26.51 4.73
N GLU A 165 39.01 27.45 5.09
CA GLU A 165 39.36 28.56 5.97
C GLU A 165 39.81 28.07 7.36
N VAL A 166 39.17 27.07 7.96
CA VAL A 166 39.59 26.48 9.25
C VAL A 166 40.93 25.75 9.14
N LYS A 167 41.20 25.04 8.03
CA LYS A 167 42.50 24.38 7.80
C LYS A 167 43.64 25.39 7.64
N GLU A 168 43.38 26.51 6.96
CA GLU A 168 44.32 27.64 6.92
C GLU A 168 44.58 28.18 8.34
N LEU A 169 43.52 28.45 9.13
CA LEU A 169 43.67 28.94 10.51
C LEU A 169 44.45 27.99 11.42
N LEU A 170 44.24 26.67 11.33
CA LEU A 170 44.97 25.66 12.12
C LEU A 170 46.47 25.59 11.78
N THR A 171 46.84 25.91 10.54
CA THR A 171 48.24 25.88 10.07
C THR A 171 49.00 27.19 10.30
N LEU A 172 48.31 28.28 10.66
CA LEU A 172 48.95 29.54 11.04
C LEU A 172 49.84 29.39 12.29
N SER A 173 50.99 30.04 12.26
CA SER A 173 51.90 30.17 13.39
C SER A 173 52.52 31.56 13.45
N VAL A 174 52.79 32.03 14.67
CA VAL A 174 53.55 33.24 14.95
C VAL A 174 54.50 32.91 16.10
N GLY A 175 55.81 32.91 15.83
CA GLY A 175 56.81 32.51 16.82
C GLY A 175 56.54 31.12 17.39
N GLN A 176 56.32 31.02 18.70
CA GLN A 176 55.93 29.76 19.35
C GLN A 176 54.41 29.52 19.44
N ALA A 177 53.58 30.51 19.12
CA ALA A 177 52.13 30.36 19.07
C ALA A 177 51.70 29.66 17.76
N ARG A 178 50.79 28.70 17.85
CA ARG A 178 50.27 27.92 16.72
C ARG A 178 48.75 27.86 16.77
N GLY A 179 48.07 27.98 15.64
CA GLY A 179 46.60 27.94 15.57
C GLY A 179 46.02 26.63 16.10
N GLN A 180 46.66 25.50 15.80
CA GLN A 180 46.33 24.19 16.37
C GLN A 180 46.35 24.11 17.92
N ASP A 181 47.04 25.01 18.62
CA ASP A 181 46.99 25.13 20.10
C ASP A 181 45.97 26.18 20.60
N ASP A 182 45.30 26.91 19.70
CA ASP A 182 44.31 27.91 20.10
C ASP A 182 42.94 27.27 20.38
N PRO A 183 42.31 27.57 21.54
CA PRO A 183 41.04 26.96 21.90
C PRO A 183 39.87 27.39 21.00
N VAL A 184 39.88 28.62 20.47
CA VAL A 184 38.78 29.14 19.63
C VAL A 184 38.80 28.49 18.26
N ILE A 185 39.97 28.27 17.65
CA ILE A 185 40.06 27.54 16.38
C ILE A 185 39.62 26.09 16.54
N ASN A 186 40.03 25.42 17.63
CA ASN A 186 39.59 24.05 17.90
C ASN A 186 38.07 23.96 18.15
N GLN A 187 37.46 24.95 18.83
CA GLN A 187 36.00 25.06 18.94
C GLN A 187 35.33 25.27 17.58
N LEU A 188 35.82 26.18 16.73
CA LEU A 188 35.27 26.41 15.39
C LEU A 188 35.40 25.18 14.49
N ALA A 189 36.53 24.47 14.56
CA ALA A 189 36.74 23.22 13.83
C ALA A 189 35.78 22.11 14.30
N SER A 190 35.47 22.07 15.60
CA SER A 190 34.48 21.15 16.18
C SER A 190 33.06 21.51 15.74
N ILE A 191 32.65 22.79 15.84
CA ILE A 191 31.33 23.27 15.38
C ILE A 191 31.17 22.97 13.88
N LEU A 192 32.20 23.21 13.05
CA LEU A 192 32.16 22.92 11.62
C LEU A 192 31.93 21.43 11.33
N ALA A 193 32.67 20.53 12.00
CA ALA A 193 32.49 19.09 11.86
C ALA A 193 31.11 18.63 12.36
N TYR A 194 30.61 19.25 13.44
CA TYR A 194 29.25 19.03 13.94
C TYR A 194 28.18 19.46 12.93
N GLN A 195 28.34 20.58 12.23
CA GLN A 195 27.44 20.98 11.13
C GLN A 195 27.47 20.01 9.95
N HIS A 196 28.63 19.47 9.59
CA HIS A 196 28.72 18.38 8.61
C HIS A 196 27.94 17.14 9.08
N GLY A 197 28.02 16.79 10.36
CA GLY A 197 27.24 15.72 10.98
C GLY A 197 25.73 15.95 10.89
N LEU A 198 25.26 17.14 11.28
CA LEU A 198 23.85 17.53 11.17
C LEU A 198 23.35 17.51 9.72
N LEU A 199 24.16 17.98 8.76
CA LEU A 199 23.79 17.96 7.34
C LEU A 199 23.59 16.54 6.82
N ALA A 200 24.50 15.63 7.16
CA ALA A 200 24.42 14.22 6.76
C ALA A 200 23.27 13.47 7.48
N ALA A 201 23.06 13.73 8.78
CA ALA A 201 21.91 13.20 9.53
C ALA A 201 20.56 13.65 8.91
N ASN A 202 20.47 14.91 8.51
CA ASN A 202 19.27 15.43 7.83
C ASN A 202 19.04 14.78 6.45
N ARG A 203 20.11 14.44 5.71
CA ARG A 203 20.00 13.67 4.46
C ARG A 203 19.55 12.23 4.72
N ALA A 204 20.05 11.59 5.76
CA ALA A 204 19.66 10.24 6.15
C ALA A 204 18.16 10.15 6.52
N ASP A 205 17.63 11.07 7.32
CA ASP A 205 16.20 11.10 7.66
C ASP A 205 15.33 11.34 6.42
N LEU A 206 15.73 12.25 5.53
CA LEU A 206 15.00 12.52 4.29
C LEU A 206 14.88 11.27 3.41
N LEU A 207 16.00 10.54 3.25
CA LEU A 207 16.04 9.28 2.50
C LEU A 207 15.20 8.18 3.18
N ARG A 208 15.10 8.18 4.52
CA ARG A 208 14.24 7.25 5.25
C ARG A 208 12.76 7.52 5.10
N ARG A 209 12.33 8.79 5.18
CA ARG A 209 10.93 9.17 4.92
C ARG A 209 10.52 8.71 3.52
N LEU A 210 11.33 9.05 2.52
CA LEU A 210 11.15 8.60 1.14
C LEU A 210 11.16 7.07 0.97
N ALA A 211 11.92 6.31 1.78
CA ALA A 211 11.84 4.84 1.76
C ALA A 211 10.57 4.30 2.43
N SER A 212 10.13 4.94 3.53
CA SER A 212 8.89 4.59 4.23
C SER A 212 7.66 4.81 3.34
N ASP A 213 7.65 5.89 2.56
CA ASP A 213 6.58 6.20 1.60
C ASP A 213 6.51 5.13 0.49
N ASP A 214 7.66 4.78 -0.12
CA ASP A 214 7.74 3.70 -1.12
C ASP A 214 7.26 2.36 -0.56
N PHE A 215 7.64 2.01 0.68
CA PHE A 215 7.17 0.81 1.36
C PHE A 215 5.66 0.83 1.64
N GLY A 216 5.10 1.98 2.00
CA GLY A 216 3.65 2.16 2.18
C GLY A 216 2.87 1.94 0.88
N VAL A 217 3.39 2.45 -0.24
CA VAL A 217 2.82 2.22 -1.59
C VAL A 217 2.90 0.74 -1.97
N ALA A 218 4.04 0.08 -1.78
CA ALA A 218 4.20 -1.35 -2.04
C ALA A 218 3.20 -2.20 -1.23
N ALA A 219 3.03 -1.92 0.06
CA ALA A 219 2.07 -2.63 0.91
C ALA A 219 0.62 -2.47 0.41
N ALA A 220 0.24 -1.28 -0.07
CA ALA A 220 -1.08 -1.02 -0.64
C ALA A 220 -1.32 -1.79 -1.97
N LEU A 221 -0.30 -1.87 -2.83
CA LEU A 221 -0.33 -2.66 -4.07
C LEU A 221 -0.47 -4.16 -3.78
N LEU A 222 0.29 -4.70 -2.83
CA LEU A 222 0.19 -6.12 -2.47
C LEU A 222 -1.16 -6.46 -1.81
N SER A 223 -1.72 -5.58 -0.99
CA SER A 223 -3.08 -5.71 -0.45
C SER A 223 -4.12 -5.78 -1.58
N THR A 224 -3.96 -4.95 -2.61
CA THR A 224 -4.78 -4.95 -3.82
C THR A 224 -4.64 -6.26 -4.60
N ALA A 225 -3.41 -6.76 -4.77
CA ALA A 225 -3.15 -8.06 -5.41
C ALA A 225 -3.79 -9.24 -4.66
N VAL A 226 -3.82 -9.23 -3.32
CA VAL A 226 -4.51 -10.24 -2.51
C VAL A 226 -6.03 -10.19 -2.72
N GLN A 227 -6.62 -9.00 -2.82
CA GLN A 227 -8.05 -8.86 -3.14
C GLN A 227 -8.35 -9.37 -4.56
N GLY A 228 -7.50 -9.06 -5.55
CA GLY A 228 -7.60 -9.60 -6.90
C GLY A 228 -7.51 -11.13 -6.93
N ARG A 229 -6.58 -11.74 -6.19
CA ARG A 229 -6.51 -13.22 -6.04
C ARG A 229 -7.78 -13.84 -5.46
N ARG A 230 -8.40 -13.22 -4.45
CA ARG A 230 -9.69 -13.67 -3.90
C ARG A 230 -10.82 -13.57 -4.94
N ALA A 231 -10.82 -12.51 -5.76
CA ALA A 231 -11.77 -12.36 -6.85
C ALA A 231 -11.59 -13.41 -7.95
N LEU A 232 -10.34 -13.75 -8.31
CA LEU A 232 -10.02 -14.83 -9.27
C LEU A 232 -10.59 -16.18 -8.82
N THR A 233 -10.33 -16.59 -7.56
CA THR A 233 -10.89 -17.83 -7.00
C THR A 233 -12.43 -17.83 -7.05
N ALA A 234 -13.07 -16.68 -6.82
CA ALA A 234 -14.52 -16.56 -6.91
C ALA A 234 -15.06 -16.64 -8.36
N ILE A 235 -14.38 -16.02 -9.33
CA ILE A 235 -14.70 -16.11 -10.76
C ILE A 235 -14.56 -17.57 -11.25
N GLU A 236 -13.48 -18.24 -10.89
CA GLU A 236 -13.23 -19.65 -11.22
C GLU A 236 -14.32 -20.56 -10.63
N SER A 237 -14.72 -20.32 -9.36
CA SER A 237 -15.81 -21.07 -8.71
C SER A 237 -17.20 -20.90 -9.34
N ARG A 238 -17.42 -19.80 -10.09
CA ARG A 238 -18.71 -19.46 -10.72
C ARG A 238 -18.74 -19.68 -12.23
N THR A 239 -17.63 -20.13 -12.84
CA THR A 239 -17.58 -20.41 -14.27
C THR A 239 -18.50 -21.60 -14.60
N PRO A 240 -19.50 -21.47 -15.52
CA PRO A 240 -20.60 -22.42 -15.67
C PRO A 240 -20.23 -23.73 -16.43
N THR A 241 -18.99 -24.22 -16.30
CA THR A 241 -18.45 -25.36 -17.06
C THR A 241 -19.27 -26.65 -16.91
N ALA A 242 -19.81 -26.91 -15.71
CA ALA A 242 -20.67 -28.06 -15.47
C ALA A 242 -22.07 -27.90 -16.10
N LEU A 243 -22.63 -26.68 -16.08
CA LEU A 243 -23.92 -26.36 -16.66
C LEU A 243 -23.87 -26.44 -18.19
N VAL A 244 -22.82 -25.91 -18.82
CA VAL A 244 -22.61 -25.99 -20.28
C VAL A 244 -22.59 -27.45 -20.73
N ARG A 245 -21.81 -28.33 -20.08
CA ARG A 245 -21.81 -29.77 -20.39
C ARG A 245 -23.19 -30.42 -20.24
N ALA A 246 -23.94 -30.07 -19.19
CA ALA A 246 -25.26 -30.63 -18.96
C ALA A 246 -26.24 -30.22 -20.08
N LEU A 247 -26.20 -28.97 -20.53
CA LEU A 247 -27.03 -28.45 -21.63
C LEU A 247 -26.63 -29.06 -22.98
N GLU A 248 -25.33 -29.22 -23.27
CA GLU A 248 -24.83 -29.94 -24.47
C GLU A 248 -25.33 -31.40 -24.52
N GLN A 249 -25.29 -32.10 -23.37
CA GLN A 249 -25.83 -33.46 -23.23
C GLN A 249 -27.35 -33.50 -23.40
N GLN A 250 -28.08 -32.54 -22.83
CA GLN A 250 -29.53 -32.45 -22.97
C GLN A 250 -29.95 -32.13 -24.42
N GLN A 251 -29.22 -31.25 -25.11
CA GLN A 251 -29.47 -30.90 -26.52
C GLN A 251 -29.23 -32.10 -27.45
N SER A 252 -28.13 -32.84 -27.27
CA SER A 252 -27.81 -34.03 -28.07
C SER A 252 -28.79 -35.19 -27.83
N ALA A 253 -29.22 -35.41 -26.58
CA ALA A 253 -30.26 -36.38 -26.26
C ALA A 253 -31.61 -36.00 -26.90
N SER A 254 -32.05 -34.76 -26.72
CA SER A 254 -33.35 -34.27 -27.22
C SER A 254 -33.42 -34.28 -28.75
N SER A 255 -32.32 -33.92 -29.43
CA SER A 255 -32.26 -33.98 -30.90
C SER A 255 -32.23 -35.41 -31.45
N SER A 256 -31.66 -36.38 -30.72
CA SER A 256 -31.79 -37.81 -31.06
C SER A 256 -33.23 -38.30 -30.92
N ILE A 257 -33.96 -37.89 -29.88
CA ILE A 257 -35.38 -38.22 -29.70
C ILE A 257 -36.21 -37.62 -30.84
N ARG A 258 -35.98 -36.34 -31.18
CA ARG A 258 -36.66 -35.65 -32.28
C ARG A 258 -36.49 -36.37 -33.61
N ALA A 259 -35.28 -36.81 -33.94
CA ALA A 259 -35.01 -37.57 -35.16
C ALA A 259 -35.80 -38.89 -35.23
N LYS A 260 -35.93 -39.61 -34.10
CA LYS A 260 -36.73 -40.84 -34.02
C LYS A 260 -38.22 -40.57 -34.17
N MET A 261 -38.74 -39.52 -33.55
CA MET A 261 -40.16 -39.14 -33.65
C MET A 261 -40.52 -38.64 -35.06
N ALA A 262 -39.64 -37.88 -35.71
CA ALA A 262 -39.83 -37.48 -37.11
C ALA A 262 -39.85 -38.68 -38.06
N ALA A 263 -38.94 -39.65 -37.89
CA ALA A 263 -38.95 -40.88 -38.68
C ALA A 263 -40.22 -41.73 -38.45
N ALA A 264 -40.73 -41.77 -37.21
CA ALA A 264 -41.99 -42.44 -36.89
C ALA A 264 -43.20 -41.73 -37.52
N LEU A 265 -43.19 -40.39 -37.56
CA LEU A 265 -44.24 -39.59 -38.22
C LEU A 265 -44.26 -39.87 -39.73
N ASP A 266 -43.10 -39.82 -40.37
CA ASP A 266 -42.92 -40.15 -41.80
C ASP A 266 -43.45 -41.54 -42.15
N GLN A 267 -43.16 -42.54 -41.30
CA GLN A 267 -43.66 -43.90 -41.48
C GLN A 267 -45.19 -43.97 -41.34
N LEU A 268 -45.74 -43.30 -40.32
CA LEU A 268 -47.18 -43.27 -40.05
C LEU A 268 -47.96 -42.56 -41.18
N GLU A 269 -47.45 -41.44 -41.70
CA GLU A 269 -48.07 -40.73 -42.84
C GLU A 269 -48.04 -41.56 -44.12
N ARG A 270 -46.95 -42.32 -44.37
CA ARG A 270 -46.89 -43.27 -45.49
C ARG A 270 -47.91 -44.40 -45.33
N SER A 271 -48.08 -44.95 -44.12
CA SER A 271 -49.12 -45.95 -43.83
C SER A 271 -50.54 -45.39 -44.05
N ILE A 272 -50.84 -44.22 -43.50
CA ILE A 272 -52.13 -43.53 -43.71
C ILE A 272 -52.39 -43.32 -45.21
N SER A 273 -51.45 -42.73 -45.96
CA SER A 273 -51.64 -42.47 -47.40
C SER A 273 -51.82 -43.74 -48.25
N THR A 274 -51.36 -44.91 -47.76
CA THR A 274 -51.53 -46.19 -48.44
C THR A 274 -52.92 -46.76 -48.17
N LEU A 275 -53.32 -46.78 -46.90
CA LEU A 275 -54.65 -47.20 -46.46
C LEU A 275 -55.76 -46.28 -47.01
N GLU A 276 -55.53 -44.97 -47.11
CA GLU A 276 -56.45 -44.02 -47.75
C GLU A 276 -56.65 -44.33 -49.24
N ARG A 277 -55.58 -44.70 -49.96
CA ARG A 277 -55.70 -45.12 -51.37
C ARG A 277 -56.46 -46.44 -51.50
N GLU A 278 -56.21 -47.39 -50.62
CA GLU A 278 -56.88 -48.69 -50.60
C GLU A 278 -58.38 -48.56 -50.27
N ALA A 279 -58.75 -47.84 -49.20
CA ALA A 279 -60.14 -47.59 -48.83
C ALA A 279 -60.90 -46.83 -49.92
N ASN A 280 -60.26 -45.83 -50.57
CA ASN A 280 -60.86 -45.11 -51.69
C ASN A 280 -61.04 -45.99 -52.94
N GLN A 281 -60.14 -46.95 -53.20
CA GLN A 281 -60.33 -47.91 -54.28
C GLN A 281 -61.49 -48.86 -53.96
N LEU A 282 -61.54 -49.42 -52.75
CA LEU A 282 -62.64 -50.31 -52.32
C LEU A 282 -64.01 -49.61 -52.38
N ARG A 283 -64.10 -48.33 -51.99
CA ARG A 283 -65.34 -47.55 -52.15
C ARG A 283 -65.75 -47.39 -53.62
N ARG A 284 -64.80 -47.15 -54.54
CA ARG A 284 -65.08 -47.12 -55.99
C ARG A 284 -65.55 -48.47 -56.52
N ASP A 285 -64.92 -49.56 -56.08
CA ASP A 285 -65.28 -50.92 -56.47
C ASP A 285 -66.71 -51.27 -55.98
N ALA A 286 -67.06 -50.82 -54.77
CA ALA A 286 -68.43 -50.93 -54.24
C ALA A 286 -69.44 -50.11 -55.06
N ASP A 287 -69.13 -48.86 -55.39
CA ASP A 287 -69.98 -48.00 -56.21
C ASP A 287 -70.09 -48.47 -57.67
N GLU A 288 -69.06 -49.10 -58.22
CA GLU A 288 -69.16 -49.78 -59.52
C GLU A 288 -70.06 -51.01 -59.44
N ALA A 289 -69.90 -51.86 -58.41
CA ALA A 289 -70.77 -53.02 -58.20
C ALA A 289 -72.25 -52.61 -57.99
N ARG A 290 -72.53 -51.54 -57.25
CA ARG A 290 -73.87 -50.95 -57.11
C ARG A 290 -74.41 -50.43 -58.44
N ARG A 291 -73.58 -49.79 -59.28
CA ARG A 291 -73.98 -49.35 -60.63
C ARG A 291 -74.27 -50.54 -61.55
N GLN A 292 -73.51 -51.63 -61.46
CA GLN A 292 -73.78 -52.89 -62.18
C GLN A 292 -75.11 -53.50 -61.74
N MET A 293 -75.41 -53.55 -60.44
CA MET A 293 -76.73 -53.98 -59.92
C MET A 293 -77.88 -53.12 -60.49
N HIS A 294 -77.73 -51.79 -60.45
CA HIS A 294 -78.76 -50.88 -60.96
C HIS A 294 -78.96 -51.00 -62.48
N GLN A 295 -77.90 -51.25 -63.25
CA GLN A 295 -78.00 -51.54 -64.69
C GLN A 295 -78.71 -52.88 -64.95
N LEU A 296 -78.44 -53.92 -64.16
CA LEU A 296 -79.16 -55.20 -64.24
C LEU A 296 -80.66 -55.02 -63.96
N ASP A 297 -81.01 -54.22 -62.94
CA ASP A 297 -82.42 -53.90 -62.62
C ASP A 297 -83.11 -53.14 -63.76
N LEU A 298 -82.45 -52.16 -64.37
CA LEU A 298 -82.97 -51.41 -65.52
C LEU A 298 -83.14 -52.28 -66.77
N ASN A 299 -82.19 -53.18 -67.03
CA ASN A 299 -82.20 -54.09 -68.18
C ASN A 299 -83.24 -55.21 -68.04
N TYR A 300 -83.59 -55.60 -66.82
CA TYR A 300 -84.65 -56.57 -66.53
C TYR A 300 -86.04 -55.90 -66.44
N GLY A 301 -86.11 -54.68 -65.89
CA GLY A 301 -87.36 -53.96 -65.62
C GLY A 301 -88.04 -53.31 -66.84
N ARG A 302 -87.33 -53.10 -67.96
CA ARG A 302 -87.93 -52.59 -69.22
C ARG A 302 -88.47 -53.75 -70.06
N GLY A 303 -89.72 -54.12 -69.80
CA GLY A 303 -90.40 -55.24 -70.46
C GLY A 303 -90.68 -55.04 -71.95
N ALA A 304 -89.72 -55.43 -72.80
CA ALA A 304 -89.93 -56.00 -74.14
C ALA A 304 -88.57 -56.55 -74.64
N ALA A 305 -88.43 -57.88 -74.71
CA ALA A 305 -87.16 -58.59 -74.92
C ALA A 305 -86.08 -58.30 -73.84
N ALA A 306 -86.21 -58.95 -72.68
CA ALA A 306 -85.14 -59.02 -71.70
C ALA A 306 -83.90 -59.68 -72.33
N VAL A 307 -82.77 -58.96 -72.34
CA VAL A 307 -81.52 -59.37 -73.02
C VAL A 307 -80.78 -60.50 -72.26
N ILE A 308 -81.24 -60.85 -71.05
CA ILE A 308 -80.57 -61.76 -70.11
C ILE A 308 -81.59 -62.69 -69.44
N SER A 309 -81.21 -63.94 -69.13
CA SER A 309 -82.10 -64.90 -68.45
C SER A 309 -82.31 -64.54 -66.96
N MET A 310 -83.43 -64.96 -66.37
CA MET A 310 -83.72 -64.69 -64.94
C MET A 310 -82.73 -65.40 -63.99
N SER A 311 -82.22 -66.57 -64.38
CA SER A 311 -81.14 -67.26 -63.66
C SER A 311 -79.83 -66.48 -63.70
N ASP A 312 -79.50 -65.88 -64.85
CA ASP A 312 -78.28 -65.08 -65.02
C ASP A 312 -78.38 -63.73 -64.29
N TYR A 313 -79.52 -63.06 -64.36
CA TYR A 313 -79.81 -61.85 -63.59
C TYR A 313 -79.61 -62.11 -62.09
N ARG A 314 -80.24 -63.15 -61.52
CA ARG A 314 -80.11 -63.48 -60.09
C ARG A 314 -78.66 -63.76 -59.69
N ARG A 315 -77.90 -64.48 -60.53
CA ARG A 315 -76.48 -64.78 -60.31
C ARG A 315 -75.62 -63.51 -60.33
N GLN A 316 -75.68 -62.74 -61.41
CA GLN A 316 -74.87 -61.54 -61.58
C GLN A 316 -75.22 -60.47 -60.52
N TYR A 317 -76.50 -60.34 -60.17
CA TYR A 317 -76.94 -59.45 -59.10
C TYR A 317 -76.40 -59.90 -57.73
N ALA A 318 -76.47 -61.20 -57.40
CA ALA A 318 -75.93 -61.72 -56.15
C ALA A 318 -74.40 -61.60 -56.06
N GLU A 319 -73.68 -61.81 -57.18
CA GLU A 319 -72.24 -61.59 -57.29
C GLU A 319 -71.88 -60.12 -57.06
N SER A 320 -72.55 -59.18 -57.74
CA SER A 320 -72.33 -57.74 -57.57
C SER A 320 -72.72 -57.24 -56.18
N ALA A 321 -73.85 -57.70 -55.61
CA ALA A 321 -74.26 -57.37 -54.25
C ALA A 321 -73.31 -57.94 -53.18
N THR A 322 -72.63 -59.05 -53.47
CA THR A 322 -71.60 -59.61 -52.61
C THR A 322 -70.30 -58.82 -52.74
N ARG A 323 -69.89 -58.47 -53.97
CA ARG A 323 -68.74 -57.60 -54.23
C ARG A 323 -68.88 -56.23 -53.56
N ALA A 324 -70.05 -55.58 -53.68
CA ALA A 324 -70.34 -54.32 -53.02
C ALA A 324 -70.18 -54.43 -51.50
N ARG A 325 -70.91 -55.36 -50.84
CA ARG A 325 -70.85 -55.56 -49.39
C ARG A 325 -69.45 -55.92 -48.88
N GLN A 326 -68.68 -56.72 -49.62
CA GLN A 326 -67.31 -57.07 -49.25
C GLN A 326 -66.34 -55.89 -49.41
N ALA A 327 -66.52 -55.07 -50.44
CA ALA A 327 -65.70 -53.88 -50.66
C ALA A 327 -66.02 -52.78 -49.64
N ASP A 328 -67.31 -52.52 -49.35
CA ASP A 328 -67.77 -51.64 -48.26
C ASP A 328 -67.20 -52.09 -46.90
N ALA A 329 -67.41 -53.35 -46.51
CA ALA A 329 -66.95 -53.86 -45.22
C ALA A 329 -65.42 -53.81 -45.06
N ARG A 330 -64.66 -53.96 -46.15
CA ARG A 330 -63.20 -53.77 -46.14
C ARG A 330 -62.81 -52.29 -46.06
N ALA A 331 -63.53 -51.39 -46.75
CA ALA A 331 -63.29 -49.95 -46.65
C ALA A 331 -63.57 -49.43 -45.23
N ASP A 332 -64.65 -49.89 -44.59
CA ASP A 332 -64.98 -49.55 -43.21
C ASP A 332 -63.99 -50.16 -42.20
N ALA A 333 -63.55 -51.40 -42.43
CA ALA A 333 -62.47 -52.02 -41.64
C ALA A 333 -61.14 -51.25 -41.74
N ILE A 334 -60.86 -50.59 -42.87
CA ILE A 334 -59.70 -49.70 -43.02
C ILE A 334 -59.95 -48.32 -42.37
N GLU A 335 -61.16 -47.75 -42.51
CA GLU A 335 -61.47 -46.42 -41.94
C GLU A 335 -61.49 -46.45 -40.40
N TYR A 336 -62.26 -47.37 -39.81
CA TYR A 336 -62.51 -47.43 -38.37
C TYR A 336 -61.60 -48.42 -37.62
N GLY A 337 -61.08 -49.43 -38.32
CA GLY A 337 -60.24 -50.50 -37.77
C GLY A 337 -60.98 -51.83 -37.67
N THR A 338 -60.27 -52.88 -37.30
CA THR A 338 -60.83 -54.24 -37.23
C THR A 338 -60.10 -55.11 -36.20
N LEU A 339 -60.76 -56.17 -35.72
CA LEU A 339 -60.17 -57.17 -34.85
C LEU A 339 -59.74 -58.38 -35.71
N VAL A 340 -58.50 -58.37 -36.20
CA VAL A 340 -57.99 -59.40 -37.12
C VAL A 340 -57.93 -60.75 -36.40
N GLY A 341 -58.63 -61.75 -36.95
CA GLY A 341 -58.78 -63.08 -36.34
C GLY A 341 -59.78 -63.13 -35.17
N GLY A 342 -60.50 -62.05 -34.90
CA GLY A 342 -61.54 -62.03 -33.87
C GLY A 342 -62.73 -62.90 -34.25
N ARG A 343 -63.32 -63.57 -33.25
CA ARG A 343 -64.55 -64.36 -33.39
C ARG A 343 -65.66 -63.78 -32.52
N VAL A 344 -66.90 -63.90 -32.99
CA VAL A 344 -68.09 -63.57 -32.21
C VAL A 344 -68.35 -64.73 -31.25
N GLU A 345 -68.27 -64.46 -29.95
CA GLU A 345 -68.76 -65.35 -28.90
C GLU A 345 -70.23 -65.02 -28.65
N LEU A 346 -71.11 -65.92 -29.10
CA LEU A 346 -72.55 -65.80 -28.91
C LEU A 346 -72.89 -66.05 -27.42
N PRO A 347 -73.70 -65.18 -26.80
CA PRO A 347 -74.23 -65.45 -25.47
C PRO A 347 -75.20 -66.65 -25.54
N PRO A 348 -75.46 -67.34 -24.42
CA PRO A 348 -76.21 -68.60 -24.42
C PRO A 348 -77.69 -68.50 -24.82
N ASP A 349 -78.24 -67.28 -24.90
CA ASP A 349 -79.56 -66.96 -25.46
C ASP A 349 -79.53 -66.73 -26.98
N GLY A 350 -78.35 -66.65 -27.58
CA GLY A 350 -78.13 -66.47 -29.02
C GLY A 350 -78.29 -65.03 -29.52
N ASP A 351 -78.37 -64.04 -28.63
CA ASP A 351 -78.54 -62.64 -29.04
C ASP A 351 -77.27 -62.05 -29.67
N LEU A 352 -77.37 -61.74 -30.97
CA LEU A 352 -76.30 -61.11 -31.75
C LEU A 352 -76.03 -59.66 -31.35
N LEU A 353 -76.95 -58.99 -30.65
CA LEU A 353 -76.79 -57.59 -30.22
C LEU A 353 -75.96 -57.46 -28.93
N THR A 354 -75.83 -58.53 -28.16
CA THR A 354 -75.03 -58.59 -26.92
C THR A 354 -73.78 -59.46 -27.05
N ALA A 355 -73.52 -60.02 -28.24
CA ALA A 355 -72.38 -60.89 -28.50
C ALA A 355 -71.02 -60.16 -28.45
N ALA A 356 -70.05 -60.79 -27.79
CA ALA A 356 -68.71 -60.25 -27.61
C ALA A 356 -67.77 -60.65 -28.76
N TYR A 357 -66.81 -59.79 -29.10
CA TYR A 357 -65.72 -60.14 -30.01
C TYR A 357 -64.48 -60.52 -29.19
N VAL A 358 -64.00 -61.76 -29.34
CA VAL A 358 -62.88 -62.32 -28.59
C VAL A 358 -61.74 -62.80 -29.51
N ASP A 359 -60.55 -63.00 -28.93
CA ASP A 359 -59.32 -63.56 -29.52
C ASP A 359 -58.67 -62.82 -30.71
N GLY A 360 -59.25 -61.72 -31.19
CA GLY A 360 -58.68 -60.95 -32.30
C GLY A 360 -57.56 -59.98 -31.90
N ARG A 361 -56.64 -59.71 -32.83
CA ARG A 361 -55.64 -58.64 -32.69
C ARG A 361 -56.19 -57.33 -33.27
N PRO A 362 -56.19 -56.21 -32.52
CA PRO A 362 -56.64 -54.93 -33.06
C PRO A 362 -55.70 -54.44 -34.16
N ALA A 363 -56.25 -54.21 -35.35
CA ALA A 363 -55.62 -53.45 -36.42
C ALA A 363 -56.23 -52.04 -36.43
N PRO A 364 -55.47 -50.99 -36.07
CA PRO A 364 -55.99 -49.63 -36.00
C PRO A 364 -56.35 -49.10 -37.39
N GLY A 365 -57.56 -48.56 -37.53
CA GLY A 365 -58.02 -47.92 -38.75
C GLY A 365 -57.48 -46.49 -38.93
N LEU A 366 -57.75 -45.90 -40.10
CA LEU A 366 -57.38 -44.55 -40.48
C LEU A 366 -57.74 -43.49 -39.42
N VAL A 367 -58.91 -43.58 -38.77
CA VAL A 367 -59.30 -42.66 -37.69
C VAL A 367 -58.30 -42.70 -36.53
N THR A 368 -57.90 -43.91 -36.10
CA THR A 368 -56.93 -44.09 -35.00
C THR A 368 -55.53 -43.65 -35.42
N LEU A 369 -55.10 -44.00 -36.63
CA LEU A 369 -53.78 -43.63 -37.16
C LEU A 369 -53.65 -42.11 -37.36
N ARG A 370 -54.70 -41.43 -37.83
CA ARG A 370 -54.75 -39.95 -37.93
C ARG A 370 -54.65 -39.30 -36.55
N ALA A 371 -55.36 -39.80 -35.54
CA ALA A 371 -55.25 -39.31 -34.17
C ALA A 371 -53.83 -39.50 -33.60
N GLN A 372 -53.20 -40.65 -33.84
CA GLN A 372 -51.79 -40.89 -33.47
C GLN A 372 -50.84 -39.93 -34.19
N ARG A 373 -51.04 -39.66 -35.48
CA ARG A 373 -50.25 -38.69 -36.26
C ARG A 373 -50.37 -37.28 -35.67
N ASP A 374 -51.58 -36.86 -35.29
CA ASP A 374 -51.82 -35.52 -34.79
C ASP A 374 -51.28 -35.34 -33.36
N SER A 375 -51.34 -36.38 -32.51
CA SER A 375 -50.61 -36.43 -31.24
C SER A 375 -49.10 -36.32 -31.46
N LEU A 376 -48.53 -37.15 -32.33
CA LEU A 376 -47.09 -37.17 -32.58
C LEU A 376 -46.57 -35.85 -33.17
N LYS A 377 -47.40 -35.15 -33.97
CA LYS A 377 -47.12 -33.78 -34.43
C LYS A 377 -47.12 -32.76 -33.30
N ALA A 378 -48.06 -32.86 -32.36
CA ALA A 378 -48.08 -32.00 -31.17
C ALA A 378 -46.86 -32.26 -30.27
N ASP A 379 -46.50 -33.53 -30.06
CA ASP A 379 -45.33 -33.93 -29.27
C ASP A 379 -44.01 -33.45 -29.92
N LEU A 380 -43.89 -33.55 -31.25
CA LEU A 380 -42.76 -33.00 -32.00
C LEU A 380 -42.66 -31.47 -31.88
N ALA A 381 -43.78 -30.75 -31.95
CA ALA A 381 -43.80 -29.30 -31.77
C ALA A 381 -43.39 -28.88 -30.35
N ALA A 382 -43.83 -29.63 -29.32
CA ALA A 382 -43.43 -29.41 -27.94
C ALA A 382 -41.92 -29.70 -27.73
N LEU A 383 -41.40 -30.76 -28.36
CA LEU A 383 -39.97 -31.11 -28.31
C LEU A 383 -39.09 -30.08 -29.04
N ASP A 384 -39.53 -29.55 -30.17
CA ASP A 384 -38.83 -28.47 -30.88
C ASP A 384 -38.79 -27.19 -30.05
N SER A 385 -39.89 -26.82 -29.39
CA SER A 385 -39.91 -25.69 -28.44
C SER A 385 -38.96 -25.91 -27.25
N SER A 386 -38.88 -27.13 -26.71
CA SER A 386 -37.92 -27.49 -25.65
C SER A 386 -36.47 -27.44 -26.13
N LEU A 387 -36.19 -27.88 -27.35
CA LEU A 387 -34.86 -27.78 -27.98
C LEU A 387 -34.41 -26.33 -28.13
N ASP A 388 -35.31 -25.44 -28.56
CA ASP A 388 -34.99 -24.01 -28.71
C ASP A 388 -34.79 -23.32 -27.35
N ALA A 389 -35.53 -23.71 -26.32
CA ALA A 389 -35.28 -23.25 -24.95
C ALA A 389 -33.91 -23.71 -24.42
N VAL A 390 -33.51 -24.97 -24.64
CA VAL A 390 -32.19 -25.49 -24.25
C VAL A 390 -31.06 -24.81 -25.04
N ARG A 391 -31.25 -24.52 -26.33
CA ARG A 391 -30.30 -23.74 -27.15
C ARG A 391 -30.09 -22.33 -26.59
N ALA A 392 -31.17 -21.61 -26.30
CA ALA A 392 -31.09 -20.27 -25.73
C ALA A 392 -30.41 -20.26 -24.35
N GLN A 393 -30.65 -21.28 -23.52
CA GLN A 393 -29.93 -21.48 -22.25
C GLN A 393 -28.45 -21.76 -22.46
N LEU A 394 -28.07 -22.58 -23.45
CA LEU A 394 -26.68 -22.88 -23.77
C LEU A 394 -25.94 -21.64 -24.29
N GLU A 395 -26.53 -20.89 -25.22
CA GLU A 395 -25.96 -19.62 -25.72
C GLU A 395 -25.75 -18.61 -24.58
N SER A 396 -26.73 -18.47 -23.67
CA SER A 396 -26.64 -17.62 -22.48
C SER A 396 -25.53 -18.08 -21.53
N ALA A 397 -25.41 -19.38 -21.27
CA ALA A 397 -24.37 -19.95 -20.40
C ALA A 397 -22.96 -19.82 -21.00
N LEU A 398 -22.81 -19.96 -22.33
CA LEU A 398 -21.55 -19.73 -23.05
C LEU A 398 -21.16 -18.24 -22.99
N ALA A 399 -22.09 -17.33 -23.27
CA ALA A 399 -21.85 -15.89 -23.20
C ALA A 399 -21.44 -15.44 -21.78
N ALA A 400 -22.08 -15.98 -20.74
CA ALA A 400 -21.70 -15.75 -19.35
C ALA A 400 -20.30 -16.33 -19.02
N GLY A 401 -19.97 -17.50 -19.56
CA GLY A 401 -18.64 -18.11 -19.43
C GLY A 401 -17.53 -17.26 -20.06
N ASP A 402 -17.77 -16.68 -21.23
CA ASP A 402 -16.79 -15.82 -21.91
C ASP A 402 -16.65 -14.43 -21.25
N ASP A 403 -17.74 -13.86 -20.69
CA ASP A 403 -17.66 -12.64 -19.87
C ASP A 403 -16.84 -12.89 -18.58
N LEU A 404 -17.06 -14.03 -17.90
CA LEU A 404 -16.27 -14.44 -16.74
C LEU A 404 -14.79 -14.68 -17.08
N ARG A 405 -14.47 -15.27 -18.25
CA ARG A 405 -13.08 -15.41 -18.73
C ARG A 405 -12.41 -14.06 -18.96
N ARG A 406 -13.08 -13.13 -19.65
CA ARG A 406 -12.55 -11.77 -19.87
C ARG A 406 -12.31 -11.03 -18.53
N GLN A 407 -13.20 -11.20 -17.56
CA GLN A 407 -13.04 -10.64 -16.22
C GLN A 407 -11.90 -11.31 -15.45
N ARG A 408 -11.75 -12.64 -15.53
CA ARG A 408 -10.60 -13.37 -14.98
C ARG A 408 -9.30 -12.81 -15.53
N ASP A 409 -9.17 -12.73 -16.84
CA ASP A 409 -7.92 -12.31 -17.48
C ASP A 409 -7.61 -10.83 -17.18
N ALA A 410 -8.63 -9.97 -17.11
CA ALA A 410 -8.46 -8.58 -16.67
C ALA A 410 -7.99 -8.46 -15.20
N VAL A 411 -8.58 -9.23 -14.28
CA VAL A 411 -8.16 -9.24 -12.86
C VAL A 411 -6.77 -9.87 -12.70
N GLN A 412 -6.45 -10.93 -13.46
CA GLN A 412 -5.14 -11.56 -13.46
C GLN A 412 -4.05 -10.57 -13.89
N ASN A 413 -4.25 -9.85 -15.00
CA ASN A 413 -3.33 -8.81 -15.47
C ASN A 413 -3.12 -7.71 -14.42
N LEU A 414 -4.18 -7.28 -13.73
CA LEU A 414 -4.09 -6.27 -12.66
C LEU A 414 -3.35 -6.79 -11.42
N VAL A 415 -3.51 -8.07 -11.07
CA VAL A 415 -2.75 -8.73 -9.98
C VAL A 415 -1.27 -8.78 -10.34
N GLU A 416 -0.92 -9.21 -11.55
CA GLU A 416 0.46 -9.30 -12.03
C GLU A 416 1.13 -7.93 -12.10
N GLN A 417 0.44 -6.92 -12.64
CA GLN A 417 0.92 -5.53 -12.66
C GLN A 417 1.11 -4.99 -11.23
N SER A 418 0.15 -5.20 -10.33
CA SER A 418 0.25 -4.72 -8.94
C SER A 418 1.45 -5.32 -8.20
N VAL A 419 1.75 -6.60 -8.42
CA VAL A 419 2.95 -7.25 -7.86
C VAL A 419 4.23 -6.68 -8.48
N ALA A 420 4.30 -6.57 -9.81
CA ALA A 420 5.48 -6.05 -10.51
C ALA A 420 5.80 -4.60 -10.12
N THR A 421 4.80 -3.72 -10.05
CA THR A 421 4.96 -2.33 -9.59
C THR A 421 5.34 -2.28 -8.11
N SER A 422 4.79 -3.17 -7.26
CA SER A 422 5.19 -3.28 -5.85
C SER A 422 6.68 -3.62 -5.71
N ASP A 423 7.19 -4.61 -6.46
CA ASP A 423 8.60 -4.99 -6.42
C ASP A 423 9.54 -3.84 -6.83
N GLN A 424 9.12 -2.98 -7.77
CA GLN A 424 9.85 -1.75 -8.11
C GLN A 424 9.88 -0.74 -6.96
N PHE A 425 8.77 -0.53 -6.26
CA PHE A 425 8.73 0.33 -5.06
C PHE A 425 9.59 -0.23 -3.93
N VAL A 426 9.55 -1.54 -3.67
CA VAL A 426 10.43 -2.17 -2.66
C VAL A 426 11.90 -2.02 -3.02
N SER A 427 12.29 -2.27 -4.27
CA SER A 427 13.67 -2.07 -4.74
C SER A 427 14.15 -0.61 -4.57
N ARG A 428 13.30 0.37 -4.88
CA ARG A 428 13.59 1.80 -4.64
C ARG A 428 13.71 2.11 -3.15
N ALA A 429 12.84 1.58 -2.30
CA ALA A 429 12.91 1.73 -0.85
C ALA A 429 14.21 1.14 -0.27
N GLU A 430 14.62 -0.05 -0.70
CA GLU A 430 15.86 -0.70 -0.29
C GLU A 430 17.10 0.11 -0.71
N GLN A 431 17.11 0.67 -1.92
CA GLN A 431 18.17 1.57 -2.37
C GLN A 431 18.23 2.86 -1.53
N ARG A 432 17.08 3.46 -1.21
CA ARG A 432 16.98 4.63 -0.33
C ARG A 432 17.44 4.34 1.10
N VAL A 433 17.09 3.16 1.66
CA VAL A 433 17.60 2.68 2.96
C VAL A 433 19.12 2.53 2.93
N LYS A 434 19.68 1.95 1.87
CA LYS A 434 21.14 1.79 1.70
C LYS A 434 21.85 3.15 1.60
N ALA A 435 21.28 4.09 0.87
CA ALA A 435 21.78 5.46 0.79
C ALA A 435 21.69 6.18 2.15
N ALA A 436 20.57 6.04 2.87
CA ALA A 436 20.39 6.61 4.19
C ALA A 436 21.47 6.12 5.16
N ARG A 437 21.72 4.80 5.23
CA ARG A 437 22.81 4.22 6.05
C ARG A 437 24.17 4.83 5.73
N SER A 438 24.48 5.07 4.44
CA SER A 438 25.73 5.72 4.05
C SER A 438 25.83 7.18 4.53
N GLU A 439 24.73 7.93 4.53
CA GLU A 439 24.68 9.28 5.11
C GLU A 439 24.75 9.26 6.65
N GLU A 440 24.19 8.25 7.32
CA GLU A 440 24.38 8.08 8.77
C GLU A 440 25.83 7.79 9.15
N ASP A 441 26.49 6.88 8.42
CA ASP A 441 27.88 6.53 8.69
C ASP A 441 28.79 7.77 8.48
N LYS A 442 28.48 8.63 7.50
CA LYS A 442 29.11 9.96 7.33
C LYS A 442 28.79 10.90 8.51
N ALA A 443 27.54 10.93 8.98
CA ALA A 443 27.13 11.77 10.11
C ALA A 443 27.87 11.37 11.39
N LEU A 444 27.92 10.07 11.70
CA LEU A 444 28.63 9.51 12.85
C LEU A 444 30.14 9.79 12.78
N ALA A 445 30.77 9.63 11.62
CA ALA A 445 32.18 9.97 11.44
C ALA A 445 32.46 11.48 11.63
N ALA A 446 31.57 12.35 11.14
CA ALA A 446 31.67 13.79 11.33
C ALA A 446 31.45 14.21 12.79
N PHE A 447 30.54 13.56 13.51
CA PHE A 447 30.37 13.77 14.96
C PHE A 447 31.55 13.22 15.77
N GLU A 448 32.13 12.07 15.43
CA GLU A 448 33.34 11.57 16.09
C GLU A 448 34.48 12.60 15.95
N ASP A 449 34.70 13.12 14.74
CA ASP A 449 35.71 14.14 14.47
C ASP A 449 35.43 15.47 15.20
N ALA A 450 34.18 15.90 15.24
CA ALA A 450 33.74 17.05 16.04
C ALA A 450 34.03 16.84 17.53
N GLY A 451 33.82 15.63 18.04
CA GLY A 451 34.04 15.26 19.44
C GLY A 451 35.52 15.30 19.79
N ARG A 452 36.39 14.74 18.92
CA ARG A 452 37.85 14.83 19.08
C ARG A 452 38.33 16.29 19.12
N LYS A 453 37.78 17.15 18.24
CA LYS A 453 38.11 18.59 18.19
C LYS A 453 37.59 19.36 19.41
N ALA A 454 36.42 19.01 19.95
CA ALA A 454 35.92 19.57 21.21
C ALA A 454 36.82 19.18 22.40
N THR A 455 37.24 17.91 22.48
CA THR A 455 38.21 17.46 23.50
C THR A 455 39.58 18.13 23.35
N ALA A 456 40.03 18.38 22.12
CA ALA A 456 41.23 19.17 21.84
C ALA A 456 41.07 20.63 22.32
N ALA A 457 39.90 21.25 22.14
CA ALA A 457 39.59 22.58 22.67
C ALA A 457 39.60 22.62 24.21
N VAL A 458 38.97 21.66 24.90
CA VAL A 458 39.05 21.49 26.37
C VAL A 458 40.52 21.45 26.81
N SER A 459 41.33 20.62 26.15
CA SER A 459 42.75 20.46 26.44
C SER A 459 43.55 21.75 26.18
N ALA A 460 43.21 22.50 25.14
CA ALA A 460 43.83 23.79 24.81
C ALA A 460 43.49 24.88 25.85
N VAL A 461 42.22 24.95 26.29
CA VAL A 461 41.80 25.85 27.39
C VAL A 461 42.56 25.51 28.67
N GLN A 462 42.62 24.24 29.06
CA GLN A 462 43.34 23.80 30.26
C GLN A 462 44.84 24.14 30.19
N ARG A 463 45.51 23.87 29.06
CA ARG A 463 46.92 24.27 28.84
C ARG A 463 47.11 25.78 28.93
N ARG A 464 46.19 26.58 28.37
CA ARG A 464 46.22 28.04 28.42
C ARG A 464 46.05 28.56 29.85
N ALA A 465 45.07 28.04 30.59
CA ALA A 465 44.84 28.39 31.99
C ALA A 465 46.03 28.00 32.89
N GLN A 466 46.63 26.82 32.68
CA GLN A 466 47.84 26.42 33.40
C GLN A 466 49.02 27.35 33.11
N ARG A 467 49.33 27.64 31.84
CA ARG A 467 50.39 28.60 31.47
C ARG A 467 50.12 30.00 32.06
N ALA A 468 48.86 30.41 32.14
CA ALA A 468 48.46 31.67 32.77
C ALA A 468 48.68 31.64 34.30
N ARG A 469 48.40 30.53 34.99
CA ARG A 469 48.72 30.34 36.41
C ARG A 469 50.24 30.40 36.66
N GLU A 470 51.02 29.70 35.86
CA GLU A 470 52.49 29.69 35.92
C GLU A 470 53.12 31.05 35.58
N GLY A 471 52.50 31.81 34.68
CA GLY A 471 52.89 33.19 34.38
C GLY A 471 52.50 34.16 35.50
N ASN A 472 51.29 34.00 36.06
CA ASN A 472 50.80 34.86 37.14
C ASN A 472 51.55 34.63 38.47
N SER A 473 51.95 33.40 38.77
CA SER A 473 52.68 33.05 40.01
C SER A 473 54.07 33.71 40.13
N ARG A 474 54.59 34.29 39.05
CA ARG A 474 55.81 35.11 39.05
C ARG A 474 55.58 36.54 39.55
N ASN A 475 54.33 36.95 39.77
CA ASN A 475 53.97 38.26 40.32
C ASN A 475 53.67 38.13 41.83
N PRO A 476 53.89 39.19 42.63
CA PRO A 476 53.54 39.19 44.05
C PRO A 476 52.04 38.88 44.27
N PRO A 477 51.66 38.10 45.31
CA PRO A 477 50.26 37.75 45.57
C PRO A 477 49.34 38.96 45.82
N ASP A 478 49.90 40.05 46.33
CA ASP A 478 49.25 41.35 46.55
C ASP A 478 49.09 42.18 45.27
N LYS A 479 49.81 41.83 44.19
CA LYS A 479 49.81 42.53 42.89
C LYS A 479 49.77 41.52 41.73
N PRO A 480 48.70 40.71 41.61
CA PRO A 480 48.57 39.76 40.52
C PRO A 480 48.50 40.48 39.17
N ASN A 481 49.02 39.85 38.12
CA ASN A 481 48.77 40.28 36.75
C ASN A 481 47.31 39.93 36.40
N VAL A 482 46.43 40.94 36.44
CA VAL A 482 44.98 40.74 36.30
C VAL A 482 44.61 39.96 35.02
N PRO A 483 45.07 40.30 33.80
CA PRO A 483 44.83 39.49 32.61
C PRO A 483 45.26 38.01 32.71
N LEU A 484 46.39 37.71 33.34
CA LEU A 484 46.85 36.33 33.54
C LEU A 484 46.04 35.61 34.61
N LYS A 485 45.61 36.32 35.67
CA LYS A 485 44.71 35.78 36.69
C LYS A 485 43.34 35.45 36.11
N ASP A 486 42.76 36.36 35.34
CA ASP A 486 41.46 36.17 34.69
C ASP A 486 41.52 34.97 33.72
N THR A 487 42.60 34.86 32.92
CA THR A 487 42.82 33.70 32.03
C THR A 487 43.07 32.38 32.80
N ALA A 488 43.64 32.45 34.01
CA ALA A 488 43.88 31.30 34.87
C ALA A 488 42.60 30.78 35.55
N ASP A 489 41.64 31.68 35.80
CA ASP A 489 40.38 31.42 36.50
C ASP A 489 39.16 31.28 35.56
N ASP A 490 39.33 31.50 34.25
CA ASP A 490 38.35 31.34 33.16
C ASP A 490 37.93 29.86 32.96
N LYS A 491 37.01 29.41 33.82
CA LYS A 491 36.33 28.11 33.74
C LYS A 491 35.22 28.08 32.69
N ASP A 492 34.67 29.24 32.33
CA ASP A 492 33.56 29.36 31.39
C ASP A 492 33.95 28.86 29.99
N ARG A 493 35.18 29.13 29.53
CA ARG A 493 35.71 28.55 28.27
C ARG A 493 35.89 27.03 28.30
N GLU A 494 36.23 26.45 29.45
CA GLU A 494 36.30 24.98 29.58
C GLU A 494 34.88 24.39 29.54
N ALA A 495 33.96 24.97 30.30
CA ALA A 495 32.56 24.55 30.34
C ALA A 495 31.89 24.63 28.94
N ALA A 496 32.13 25.70 28.18
CA ALA A 496 31.63 25.84 26.81
C ALA A 496 32.18 24.75 25.87
N SER A 497 33.46 24.38 26.01
CA SER A 497 34.09 23.32 25.21
C SER A 497 33.53 21.93 25.54
N ARG A 498 33.24 21.67 26.82
CA ARG A 498 32.59 20.43 27.29
C ARG A 498 31.13 20.34 26.87
N PHE A 499 30.40 21.45 26.95
CA PHE A 499 29.03 21.55 26.44
C PHE A 499 28.94 21.22 24.95
N LEU A 500 29.88 21.72 24.14
CA LEU A 500 29.99 21.35 22.73
C LEU A 500 30.30 19.85 22.55
N ALA A 501 31.22 19.28 23.33
CA ALA A 501 31.51 17.84 23.30
C ALA A 501 30.28 16.98 23.66
N ALA A 502 29.43 17.47 24.57
CA ALA A 502 28.17 16.84 24.92
C ALA A 502 27.13 16.92 23.81
N GLN A 503 26.91 18.10 23.22
CA GLN A 503 25.99 18.28 22.08
C GLN A 503 26.35 17.36 20.90
N VAL A 504 27.65 17.26 20.58
CA VAL A 504 28.16 16.35 19.57
C VAL A 504 27.82 14.89 19.90
N SER A 505 28.05 14.48 21.14
CA SER A 505 27.80 13.09 21.58
C SER A 505 26.29 12.77 21.59
N ALA A 506 25.45 13.73 21.97
CA ALA A 506 23.99 13.62 21.92
C ALA A 506 23.45 13.53 20.50
N ALA A 507 23.96 14.33 19.55
CA ALA A 507 23.55 14.26 18.15
C ALA A 507 23.98 12.94 17.47
N ALA A 508 25.15 12.41 17.82
CA ALA A 508 25.57 11.08 17.38
C ALA A 508 24.66 9.96 17.95
N ALA A 509 24.24 10.08 19.21
CA ALA A 509 23.27 9.18 19.81
C ALA A 509 21.89 9.28 19.12
N ASP A 510 21.40 10.47 18.77
CA ASP A 510 20.12 10.61 18.05
C ASP A 510 20.14 9.95 16.66
N VAL A 511 21.24 10.03 15.91
CA VAL A 511 21.40 9.28 14.66
C VAL A 511 21.27 7.77 14.89
N LEU A 512 21.86 7.23 15.96
CA LEU A 512 21.69 5.82 16.32
C LEU A 512 20.27 5.48 16.76
N LEU A 513 19.54 6.39 17.43
CA LEU A 513 18.13 6.19 17.76
C LEU A 513 17.27 6.10 16.50
N GLN A 514 17.48 7.00 15.55
CA GLN A 514 16.82 6.97 14.25
C GLN A 514 17.16 5.67 13.49
N ARG A 515 18.43 5.22 13.55
CA ARG A 515 18.88 3.95 12.97
C ARG A 515 18.13 2.76 13.56
N MET A 516 18.06 2.68 14.88
CA MET A 516 17.35 1.62 15.63
C MET A 516 15.88 1.53 15.19
N ARG A 517 15.14 2.65 15.28
CA ARG A 517 13.73 2.74 14.87
C ARG A 517 13.51 2.36 13.41
N SER A 518 14.46 2.69 12.52
CA SER A 518 14.36 2.31 11.11
C SER A 518 14.51 0.82 10.86
N LEU A 519 15.41 0.14 11.60
CA LEU A 519 15.60 -1.30 11.49
C LEU A 519 14.35 -2.06 11.93
N GLU A 520 13.71 -1.59 13.00
CA GLU A 520 12.43 -2.10 13.51
C GLU A 520 11.30 -1.90 12.49
N SER A 521 11.21 -0.71 11.87
CA SER A 521 10.22 -0.38 10.83
C SER A 521 10.40 -1.23 9.56
N ILE A 522 11.63 -1.32 9.02
CA ILE A 522 11.95 -2.14 7.84
C ILE A 522 11.59 -3.61 8.09
N ALA A 523 11.90 -4.14 9.27
CA ALA A 523 11.54 -5.52 9.64
C ALA A 523 10.03 -5.71 9.89
N SER A 524 9.27 -4.65 10.14
CA SER A 524 7.80 -4.71 10.14
C SER A 524 7.27 -4.85 8.71
N VAL A 525 7.78 -4.05 7.76
CA VAL A 525 7.39 -4.12 6.34
C VAL A 525 7.81 -5.46 5.71
N ALA A 526 9.03 -5.93 5.98
CA ALA A 526 9.51 -7.23 5.51
C ALA A 526 8.62 -8.38 6.02
N ARG A 527 8.15 -8.30 7.28
CA ARG A 527 7.16 -9.25 7.83
C ARG A 527 5.84 -9.22 7.07
N THR A 528 5.31 -8.02 6.78
CA THR A 528 4.10 -7.87 5.96
C THR A 528 4.28 -8.44 4.56
N ARG A 529 5.42 -8.18 3.89
CA ARG A 529 5.73 -8.74 2.57
C ARG A 529 5.80 -10.27 2.59
N ALA A 530 6.56 -10.86 3.52
CA ALA A 530 6.70 -12.30 3.63
C ALA A 530 5.35 -13.00 3.86
N ALA A 531 4.50 -12.45 4.74
CA ALA A 531 3.15 -12.96 4.97
C ALA A 531 2.25 -12.90 3.71
N LEU A 532 2.43 -11.89 2.85
CA LEU A 532 1.70 -11.74 1.58
C LEU A 532 2.24 -12.68 0.48
N GLU A 533 3.53 -13.02 0.53
CA GLU A 533 4.18 -14.00 -0.36
C GLU A 533 4.03 -15.45 0.10
N GLY A 534 3.47 -15.70 1.30
CA GLY A 534 3.38 -17.04 1.90
C GLY A 534 4.74 -17.59 2.37
N ARG A 535 5.70 -16.72 2.61
CA ARG A 535 7.05 -17.04 3.13
C ARG A 535 7.10 -16.78 4.63
N GLU A 536 7.95 -17.50 5.34
CA GLU A 536 8.31 -17.09 6.70
C GLU A 536 9.06 -15.75 6.64
N PRO A 537 8.78 -14.82 7.57
CA PRO A 537 9.51 -13.57 7.64
C PRO A 537 10.95 -13.81 8.08
N GLU A 538 11.90 -13.10 7.46
CA GLU A 538 13.27 -13.09 7.99
C GLU A 538 13.27 -12.64 9.46
N PRO A 539 14.08 -13.28 10.31
CA PRO A 539 14.21 -12.85 11.70
C PRO A 539 14.70 -11.41 11.76
N LEU A 540 14.17 -10.65 12.72
CA LEU A 540 14.66 -9.31 13.04
C LEU A 540 16.20 -9.33 13.19
N PRO A 541 16.92 -8.31 12.70
CA PRO A 541 18.37 -8.19 12.91
C PRO A 541 18.64 -7.74 14.36
N ASN A 542 18.27 -8.58 15.32
CA ASN A 542 18.29 -8.31 16.76
C ASN A 542 19.68 -7.88 17.25
N GLU A 543 20.74 -8.50 16.71
CA GLU A 543 22.13 -8.12 17.01
C GLU A 543 22.46 -6.69 16.54
N ALA A 544 22.00 -6.29 15.35
CA ALA A 544 22.24 -4.94 14.83
C ALA A 544 21.43 -3.88 15.58
N VAL A 545 20.22 -4.22 16.03
CA VAL A 545 19.40 -3.36 16.91
C VAL A 545 20.08 -3.22 18.28
N ALA A 546 20.60 -4.31 18.85
CA ALA A 546 21.32 -4.31 20.13
C ALA A 546 22.63 -3.51 20.09
N ASP A 547 23.49 -3.70 19.07
CA ASP A 547 24.72 -2.90 18.87
C ASP A 547 24.38 -1.40 18.75
N THR A 548 23.39 -1.08 17.91
CA THR A 548 22.95 0.31 17.69
C THR A 548 22.45 0.93 19.01
N ARG A 549 21.68 0.19 19.80
CA ARG A 549 21.18 0.61 21.13
C ARG A 549 22.32 0.83 22.12
N GLN A 550 23.23 -0.13 22.27
CA GLN A 550 24.34 -0.06 23.20
C GLN A 550 25.27 1.14 22.89
N ARG A 551 25.58 1.34 21.60
CA ARG A 551 26.39 2.48 21.14
C ARG A 551 25.66 3.82 21.31
N GLY A 552 24.35 3.84 21.09
CA GLY A 552 23.49 5.01 21.32
C GLY A 552 23.47 5.41 22.79
N MET A 553 23.25 4.45 23.69
CA MET A 553 23.29 4.66 25.14
C MET A 553 24.65 5.19 25.60
N ALA A 554 25.76 4.55 25.20
CA ALA A 554 27.11 4.98 25.59
C ALA A 554 27.46 6.41 25.13
N LEU A 555 26.97 6.84 23.97
CA LEU A 555 27.13 8.22 23.49
C LEU A 555 26.24 9.22 24.26
N ALA A 556 25.04 8.82 24.66
CA ALA A 556 24.16 9.64 25.49
C ALA A 556 24.69 9.75 26.94
N GLU A 557 25.20 8.67 27.54
CA GLU A 557 25.90 8.69 28.83
C GLU A 557 27.13 9.61 28.81
N LYS A 558 27.92 9.56 27.73
CA LYS A 558 29.05 10.46 27.51
C LYS A 558 28.58 11.92 27.45
N ALA A 559 27.48 12.21 26.77
CA ALA A 559 26.89 13.55 26.73
C ALA A 559 26.45 14.02 28.12
N ALA A 560 25.77 13.16 28.89
CA ALA A 560 25.33 13.47 30.25
C ALA A 560 26.52 13.77 31.18
N LYS A 561 27.62 13.02 31.06
CA LYS A 561 28.85 13.25 31.82
C LYS A 561 29.48 14.60 31.51
N GLU A 562 29.68 14.92 30.23
CA GLU A 562 30.30 16.20 29.84
C GLU A 562 29.40 17.40 30.22
N LEU A 563 28.08 17.25 30.22
CA LEU A 563 27.15 18.26 30.76
C LEU A 563 27.27 18.43 32.26
N ALA A 564 27.38 17.34 33.03
CA ALA A 564 27.58 17.40 34.47
C ALA A 564 28.94 18.01 34.85
N ASP A 565 30.00 17.74 34.08
CA ASP A 565 31.31 18.35 34.30
C ASP A 565 31.34 19.83 33.87
N ALA A 566 30.61 20.22 32.83
CA ALA A 566 30.41 21.62 32.45
C ALA A 566 29.59 22.42 33.49
N ASP A 567 28.52 21.83 34.04
CA ASP A 567 27.69 22.46 35.07
C ASP A 567 28.49 22.74 36.37
N LYS A 568 29.35 21.79 36.80
CA LYS A 568 30.26 21.99 37.94
C LYS A 568 31.24 23.15 37.74
N LEU A 569 31.68 23.41 36.50
CA LEU A 569 32.61 24.50 36.19
C LEU A 569 31.92 25.87 36.28
N ILE A 570 30.66 25.97 35.83
CA ILE A 570 29.84 27.20 35.86
C ILE A 570 29.19 27.45 37.22
N GLY A 571 28.93 26.39 38.00
CA GLY A 571 28.28 26.47 39.32
C GLY A 571 29.08 27.19 40.41
N GLY A 572 30.32 27.60 40.15
CA GLY A 572 31.08 28.46 41.05
C GLY A 572 30.62 29.92 40.99
N ASN A 573 30.80 30.68 42.08
CA ASN A 573 30.51 32.13 42.15
C ASN A 573 31.53 33.00 41.35
N TYR A 574 31.98 32.52 40.20
CA TYR A 574 32.89 33.22 39.31
C TYR A 574 32.13 34.23 38.45
N SER A 575 32.78 35.38 38.26
CA SER A 575 32.13 36.57 37.73
C SER A 575 33.21 37.49 37.14
N TYR A 576 33.32 37.48 35.82
CA TYR A 576 34.35 38.21 35.09
C TYR A 576 33.87 39.63 34.75
N SER A 577 34.79 40.59 34.77
CA SER A 577 34.52 42.00 34.49
C SER A 577 34.88 42.35 33.05
N ILE A 578 33.86 42.61 32.22
CA ILE A 578 34.01 43.23 30.90
C ILE A 578 33.98 44.75 31.11
N GLY A 579 35.16 45.36 31.25
CA GLY A 579 35.26 46.77 31.65
C GLY A 579 34.64 47.00 33.03
N ALA A 580 33.63 47.88 33.11
CA ALA A 580 32.88 48.10 34.35
C ALA A 580 31.76 47.06 34.60
N THR A 581 31.44 46.21 33.62
CA THR A 581 30.27 45.32 33.67
C THR A 581 30.65 43.91 34.11
N ARG A 582 30.07 43.44 35.21
CA ARG A 582 30.35 42.10 35.75
C ARG A 582 29.34 41.09 35.20
N VAL A 583 29.82 40.11 34.43
CA VAL A 583 29.00 39.02 33.89
C VAL A 583 29.21 37.77 34.76
N GLN A 584 28.12 37.09 35.11
CA GLN A 584 28.15 35.85 35.90
C GLN A 584 27.76 34.66 35.02
N GLY A 585 28.62 33.63 34.94
CA GLY A 585 28.33 32.40 34.19
C GLY A 585 27.05 31.70 34.67
N SER A 586 26.70 31.84 35.95
CA SER A 586 25.46 31.34 36.57
C SER A 586 24.18 31.78 35.87
N ALA A 587 24.20 32.91 35.13
CA ALA A 587 23.07 33.38 34.32
C ALA A 587 22.68 32.40 33.19
N TYR A 588 23.62 31.59 32.71
CA TYR A 588 23.44 30.68 31.57
C TYR A 588 23.30 29.20 31.97
N ARG A 589 23.43 28.87 33.27
CA ARG A 589 23.40 27.49 33.80
C ARG A 589 22.16 26.68 33.35
N TRP A 590 21.02 27.34 33.18
CA TRP A 590 19.78 26.73 32.69
C TRP A 590 19.92 26.04 31.33
N GLN A 591 20.82 26.49 30.45
CA GLN A 591 21.05 25.88 29.14
C GLN A 591 21.68 24.49 29.28
N PHE A 592 22.56 24.33 30.27
CA PHE A 592 23.23 23.07 30.60
C PHE A 592 22.24 22.09 31.21
N GLN A 593 21.43 22.55 32.17
CA GLN A 593 20.36 21.75 32.80
C GLN A 593 19.29 21.30 31.78
N ALA A 594 18.80 22.20 30.91
CA ALA A 594 17.83 21.86 29.87
C ALA A 594 18.40 20.90 28.81
N THR A 595 19.67 21.06 28.42
CA THR A 595 20.34 20.12 27.50
C THR A 595 20.57 18.76 28.16
N ALA A 596 20.94 18.73 29.45
CA ALA A 596 21.10 17.50 30.22
C ALA A 596 19.80 16.72 30.32
N ALA A 597 18.67 17.40 30.53
CA ALA A 597 17.36 16.76 30.49
C ALA A 597 17.03 16.17 29.10
N GLY A 598 17.34 16.89 28.01
CA GLY A 598 17.21 16.37 26.65
C GLY A 598 18.02 15.09 26.44
N VAL A 599 19.22 15.01 27.01
CA VAL A 599 20.04 13.78 27.00
C VAL A 599 19.42 12.67 27.86
N GLN A 600 18.86 12.96 29.04
CA GLN A 600 18.16 11.95 29.85
C GLN A 600 16.94 11.37 29.09
N ILE A 601 16.17 12.20 28.38
CA ILE A 601 15.06 11.74 27.51
C ILE A 601 15.59 10.85 26.39
N LEU A 602 16.73 11.21 25.77
CA LEU A 602 17.37 10.40 24.74
C LEU A 602 17.85 9.04 25.28
N MET A 603 18.45 9.00 26.48
CA MET A 603 18.80 7.75 27.18
C MET A 603 17.55 6.89 27.44
N ALA A 604 16.43 7.52 27.84
CA ALA A 604 15.17 6.83 28.10
C ALA A 604 14.60 6.11 26.85
N GLN A 605 14.91 6.59 25.64
CA GLN A 605 14.58 5.93 24.37
C GLN A 605 15.44 4.70 24.07
N PHE A 606 16.63 4.59 24.66
CA PHE A 606 17.50 3.41 24.57
C PHE A 606 17.32 2.42 25.74
N ALA A 607 16.61 2.82 26.81
CA ALA A 607 16.39 1.98 27.98
C ALA A 607 15.55 0.74 27.66
N GLU A 608 16.04 -0.42 28.12
CA GLU A 608 15.44 -1.74 27.85
C GLU A 608 14.33 -2.10 28.83
N SER A 609 14.38 -1.58 30.07
CA SER A 609 13.33 -1.76 31.08
C SER A 609 12.49 -0.50 31.25
N ALA A 610 11.21 -0.68 31.59
CA ALA A 610 10.30 0.42 31.92
C ALA A 610 10.76 1.20 33.16
N GLU A 611 11.34 0.50 34.15
CA GLU A 611 11.89 1.09 35.37
C GLU A 611 13.05 2.06 35.08
N GLN A 612 14.03 1.63 34.26
CA GLN A 612 15.14 2.49 33.84
C GLN A 612 14.64 3.69 33.01
N ARG A 613 13.64 3.46 32.15
CA ARG A 613 13.00 4.55 31.37
C ARG A 613 12.34 5.58 32.29
N ALA A 614 11.60 5.13 33.29
CA ALA A 614 10.94 6.01 34.27
C ALA A 614 11.97 6.83 35.08
N GLU A 615 13.02 6.20 35.59
CA GLU A 615 14.10 6.87 36.34
C GLU A 615 14.77 7.99 35.51
N LEU A 616 15.06 7.72 34.24
CA LEU A 616 15.65 8.69 33.32
C LEU A 616 14.69 9.84 32.99
N MET A 617 13.40 9.56 32.81
CA MET A 617 12.38 10.59 32.58
C MET A 617 12.13 11.45 33.84
N GLU A 618 12.21 10.86 35.04
CA GLU A 618 12.16 11.61 36.29
C GLU A 618 13.35 12.57 36.41
N ARG A 619 14.57 12.08 36.18
CA ARG A 619 15.79 12.93 36.14
C ARG A 619 15.68 14.07 35.12
N ALA A 620 15.09 13.80 33.94
CA ALA A 620 14.83 14.84 32.95
C ALA A 620 13.86 15.93 33.48
N ASN A 621 12.77 15.53 34.12
CA ASN A 621 11.78 16.43 34.71
C ASN A 621 12.39 17.27 35.85
N GLN A 622 13.21 16.66 36.72
CA GLN A 622 13.94 17.36 37.78
C GLN A 622 14.88 18.44 37.19
N LEU A 623 15.72 18.08 36.21
CA LEU A 623 16.66 19.00 35.55
C LEU A 623 15.96 20.17 34.83
N LEU A 624 14.84 19.92 34.14
CA LEU A 624 14.06 20.99 33.51
C LEU A 624 13.37 21.90 34.56
N THR A 625 12.89 21.33 35.66
CA THR A 625 12.32 22.09 36.77
C THR A 625 13.35 23.04 37.38
N GLU A 626 14.60 22.58 37.56
CA GLU A 626 15.69 23.46 37.99
C GLU A 626 16.06 24.53 36.96
N ALA A 627 16.03 24.21 35.66
CA ALA A 627 16.31 25.15 34.58
C ALA A 627 15.26 26.29 34.52
N ALA A 628 13.98 25.93 34.71
CA ALA A 628 12.84 26.85 34.68
C ALA A 628 12.73 27.74 35.94
N LYS A 629 13.24 27.28 37.09
CA LYS A 629 13.13 27.96 38.39
C LYS A 629 13.66 29.40 38.35
N GLY A 630 12.81 30.35 38.70
CA GLY A 630 13.09 31.79 38.67
C GLY A 630 13.18 32.39 37.25
N ARG A 631 12.73 31.68 36.22
CA ARG A 631 12.77 32.06 34.81
C ARG A 631 11.46 31.73 34.08
N GLU A 632 10.37 31.54 34.82
CA GLU A 632 9.10 30.97 34.35
C GLU A 632 8.42 31.83 33.27
N GLY A 633 8.65 33.15 33.29
CA GLY A 633 8.15 34.09 32.27
C GLY A 633 9.09 34.29 31.06
N SER A 634 10.20 33.56 30.97
CA SER A 634 11.20 33.78 29.91
C SER A 634 10.78 33.15 28.57
N PRO A 635 10.64 33.93 27.48
CA PRO A 635 10.34 33.37 26.16
C PRO A 635 11.46 32.45 25.64
N LEU A 636 12.70 32.61 26.12
CA LEU A 636 13.84 31.74 25.80
C LEU A 636 13.73 30.33 26.41
N LEU A 637 12.87 30.14 27.41
CA LEU A 637 12.61 28.87 28.07
C LEU A 637 11.20 28.32 27.77
N SER A 638 10.37 29.04 27.02
CA SER A 638 9.00 28.64 26.68
C SER A 638 8.90 27.21 26.14
N SER A 639 9.75 26.82 25.19
CA SER A 639 9.81 25.46 24.64
C SER A 639 10.29 24.40 25.63
N ALA A 640 11.15 24.75 26.60
CA ALA A 640 11.59 23.86 27.67
C ALA A 640 10.48 23.67 28.72
N VAL A 641 9.74 24.74 29.03
CA VAL A 641 8.55 24.70 29.90
C VAL A 641 7.41 23.91 29.23
N ASP A 642 7.18 24.09 27.92
CA ASP A 642 6.24 23.27 27.15
C ASP A 642 6.66 21.79 27.13
N ALA A 643 7.96 21.49 27.04
CA ALA A 643 8.48 20.13 27.14
C ALA A 643 8.27 19.53 28.55
N VAL A 644 8.46 20.30 29.62
CA VAL A 644 8.09 19.90 31.00
C VAL A 644 6.60 19.56 31.07
N LEU A 645 5.74 20.46 30.61
CA LEU A 645 4.28 20.29 30.65
C LEU A 645 3.81 19.11 29.78
N TYR A 646 4.53 18.78 28.71
CA TYR A 646 4.29 17.57 27.91
C TYR A 646 4.69 16.31 28.68
N LEU A 647 5.93 16.23 29.16
CA LEU A 647 6.44 15.07 29.90
C LEU A 647 5.61 14.77 31.16
N GLN A 648 5.19 15.83 31.87
CA GLN A 648 4.32 15.72 33.05
C GLN A 648 2.89 15.28 32.74
N ARG A 649 2.40 15.47 31.50
CA ARG A 649 1.10 14.92 31.07
C ARG A 649 1.24 13.48 30.61
N SER A 650 2.27 13.16 29.83
CA SER A 650 2.54 11.78 29.38
C SER A 650 2.73 10.81 30.55
N ALA A 651 3.38 11.24 31.62
CA ALA A 651 3.57 10.44 32.84
C ALA A 651 2.32 10.28 33.74
N VAL A 652 1.15 10.77 33.30
CA VAL A 652 -0.15 10.64 33.99
C VAL A 652 -1.18 9.89 33.13
N GLU A 653 -0.83 9.58 31.87
CA GLU A 653 -1.68 8.83 30.92
C GLU A 653 -1.19 7.38 30.67
N GLU A 654 -0.05 6.99 31.27
CA GLU A 654 0.38 5.59 31.49
C GLU A 654 0.04 5.14 32.94
#